data_AF-A0A965W103-F1
#
_entry.id   AF-A0A965W103-F1
#
_cell.length_a   1.000
_cell.length_b   1.000
_cell.length_c   1.000
_cell.angle_alpha   90.00
_cell.angle_beta   90.00
_cell.angle_gamma   90.00
#
_symmetry.space_group_name_H-M   'P 1'
#
loop_
_entity.id
_entity.type
_entity.pdbx_description
1 polymer ?
#
loop_
_entity_poly.entity_id
_entity_poly.type
_entity_poly.pdbx_seq_one_letter_code
_entity_poly.pdbx_strand_id
1 'polypeptide(L)'
;MKFNFMKFFYNYIIFFQLLLLSTKVMAQSPTCNIQQLDAAMAQAGFVPLNVVGYPCAKYYYNPSTTSNWNTASSQASAVGATLLTICDQAENDAVLLAANNAGVTGGLWIGYTDAATEGTWLWLDGSPCSFTNWNPGEPNNTSDICSSAGEDVAIMQMNNGKWNDVYANPGFPCISPAQYASLVKVNLCPVVTSIASASLVCEGDPVQLSASTLFGSPTYAYSWVNSSNQSVGTGSNVTINPNTTNTYVVTSTDLYGCSALDTITVSTQNCSPQLADVCCPYTGWGYVQPLTITNNTPVATTANLQTLVILDTQTPISQGKMLANGNDIRFVYESCGNYLDYYIESGINTNQTNIWVKMPVIPANGSIMLYLYYGNNTAAPGSIPFTGATGMFPSVLIVTGTQNLSGTQNYDWIDVQAGANVTMTSLQPVVLQARRIVFNGNFDGLGQGYAPQSGPGSGSSGNGSVGGGGGGYGAAGGGGGNANGGAANGTATGIDIDFGSGGGNSDCNAAAGGGAITLRASSITLNGNINVTGNTNASSCGEEAGGGGSGGGILVVSEYLNGTGLLEAKGGQGQSSNNKEGGGGGSGGRIKLFWSSLNTFSGTLSVAGGLAGSGGQSGMQPGGNGTSVQPQVPGITQTFAVEVPVSIPTANFAAQNVCVNSLTSFNDQSSVQASGSITQWSWDFDDGSTSTSQNPTHAYATAGTYDVTFIVTTATGCTDQFIGQVIVNEGAVAGFTASNVCIGDSIIFNNTSSNTATSWVWNFGDGNNSSTQSPSHTYNSPGTYTVSLTVQTSNGCVSITTNPVTVYALPNIQAGSPVTICLGQSTSLNATGGTSYIWIPSISNGQSISPNQTTNYSVIGTDANGCQDSSSTTITVLPIPVASFGSDLITGPPGSTATFLNSSLNGLTYNWDFGNGATNTTSTLNSQTATYPLIGTYNVVLQATNGYCSDVDSVQITIIVPTLELFVPNVFTVNNDSINNVWSVQTINASSSKVQIFNRWGNLVTELNQINESWDGKVSGSDATSGVYFYKYEVVDLYGVSKKGHGHFTLIRD
;
A
#
# COMPACT_ATOMS: atom_id res chain seq x y z
N MET A 1 -22.80 15.52 37.20
CA MET A 1 -22.40 16.77 36.51
C MET A 1 -22.06 16.42 35.06
N LYS A 2 -22.62 17.18 34.11
CA LYS A 2 -22.51 16.99 32.65
C LYS A 2 -21.22 17.63 32.10
N PHE A 3 -20.59 17.04 31.08
CA PHE A 3 -20.52 17.50 29.68
C PHE A 3 -19.30 16.90 28.92
N ASN A 4 -19.56 15.91 28.04
CA ASN A 4 -19.53 16.00 26.57
C ASN A 4 -18.22 16.24 25.76
N PHE A 5 -18.21 15.56 24.60
CA PHE A 5 -17.51 15.79 23.30
C PHE A 5 -16.20 15.05 22.95
N MET A 6 -16.35 14.11 21.99
CA MET A 6 -15.68 14.01 20.67
C MET A 6 -14.14 13.89 20.57
N LYS A 7 -13.50 13.20 19.59
CA LYS A 7 -13.81 12.25 18.51
C LYS A 7 -12.47 12.07 17.72
N PHE A 8 -12.33 10.95 17.00
CA PHE A 8 -11.43 10.71 15.83
C PHE A 8 -9.97 10.21 16.00
N PHE A 9 -9.84 8.87 16.02
CA PHE A 9 -9.38 7.98 14.91
C PHE A 9 -7.95 7.96 14.33
N TYR A 10 -7.59 6.71 13.94
CA TYR A 10 -6.78 6.25 12.78
C TYR A 10 -5.24 6.14 13.01
N ASN A 11 -4.48 5.10 12.58
CA ASN A 11 -4.61 4.35 11.32
C ASN A 11 -3.56 3.20 11.06
N TYR A 12 -3.82 2.37 10.03
CA TYR A 12 -2.99 1.44 9.20
C TYR A 12 -2.60 0.02 9.72
N ILE A 13 -3.00 -1.14 9.15
CA ILE A 13 -3.07 -1.72 7.77
C ILE A 13 -1.69 -2.19 7.23
N ILE A 14 -1.68 -3.35 6.52
CA ILE A 14 -0.83 -3.82 5.37
C ILE A 14 -0.10 -5.18 5.68
N PHE A 15 -0.18 -6.32 4.94
CA PHE A 15 -0.93 -6.82 3.76
C PHE A 15 -0.57 -8.32 3.46
N PHE A 16 -1.45 -9.03 2.71
CA PHE A 16 -1.36 -10.32 1.96
C PHE A 16 -1.42 -11.68 2.71
N GLN A 17 -2.55 -12.44 2.70
CA GLN A 17 -3.19 -13.29 1.65
C GLN A 17 -2.33 -14.50 1.19
N LEU A 18 -2.79 -15.77 1.23
CA LEU A 18 -3.83 -16.31 0.33
C LEU A 18 -4.53 -17.59 0.86
N LEU A 19 -5.82 -17.70 0.48
CA LEU A 19 -6.68 -18.88 0.33
C LEU A 19 -7.47 -19.42 1.56
N LEU A 20 -8.66 -18.85 1.78
CA LEU A 20 -9.94 -19.56 1.87
C LEU A 20 -11.08 -18.53 1.82
N LEU A 21 -11.83 -18.53 0.72
CA LEU A 21 -12.95 -17.62 0.46
C LEU A 21 -14.19 -18.02 1.26
N SER A 22 -15.05 -17.01 1.49
CA SER A 22 -16.43 -17.06 2.00
C SER A 22 -16.63 -16.89 3.51
N THR A 23 -16.14 -15.77 4.05
CA THR A 23 -16.82 -15.08 5.16
C THR A 23 -17.51 -13.82 4.62
N LYS A 24 -18.83 -13.74 4.76
CA LYS A 24 -19.54 -12.45 4.86
C LYS A 24 -20.56 -12.58 6.00
N VAL A 25 -20.69 -11.49 6.74
CA VAL A 25 -21.62 -11.21 7.85
C VAL A 25 -21.15 -11.57 9.26
N MET A 26 -20.45 -10.64 9.92
CA MET A 26 -20.72 -10.33 11.33
C MET A 26 -21.30 -8.91 11.42
N ALA A 27 -22.46 -8.86 12.07
CA ALA A 27 -23.38 -7.76 12.32
C ALA A 27 -22.78 -6.35 12.56
N GLN A 28 -23.18 -5.39 11.72
CA GLN A 28 -23.62 -4.08 12.24
C GLN A 28 -25.07 -4.24 12.69
N SER A 29 -25.45 -3.61 13.82
CA SER A 29 -26.84 -3.57 14.28
C SER A 29 -27.72 -2.91 13.20
N PRO A 30 -28.76 -3.59 12.67
CA PRO A 30 -29.64 -2.96 11.69
C PRO A 30 -30.37 -1.77 12.32
N THR A 31 -30.41 -0.63 11.62
CA THR A 31 -31.06 0.62 12.06
C THR A 31 -32.59 0.57 11.89
N CYS A 32 -33.24 -0.55 12.19
CA CYS A 32 -34.68 -0.68 12.03
C CYS A 32 -35.44 0.26 12.97
N ASN A 33 -36.43 0.99 12.46
CA ASN A 33 -37.34 1.76 13.30
C ASN A 33 -38.47 0.85 13.82
N ILE A 34 -38.14 0.06 14.84
CA ILE A 34 -39.06 -0.92 15.42
C ILE A 34 -40.35 -0.28 15.97
N GLN A 35 -40.27 0.96 16.46
CA GLN A 35 -41.45 1.68 16.96
C GLN A 35 -42.43 2.05 15.84
N GLN A 36 -41.91 2.46 14.68
CA GLN A 36 -42.74 2.73 13.50
C GLN A 36 -43.34 1.46 12.92
N LEU A 37 -42.57 0.36 12.88
CA LEU A 37 -43.06 -0.95 12.48
C LEU A 37 -44.19 -1.43 13.39
N ASP A 38 -43.99 -1.45 14.71
CA ASP A 38 -45.00 -1.88 15.68
C ASP A 38 -46.27 -1.02 15.59
N ALA A 39 -46.14 0.30 15.38
CA ALA A 39 -47.27 1.20 15.22
C ALA A 39 -48.06 0.96 13.92
N ALA A 40 -47.37 0.72 12.80
CA ALA A 40 -48.02 0.41 11.51
C ALA A 40 -48.75 -0.94 11.55
N MET A 41 -48.11 -1.95 12.15
CA MET A 41 -48.71 -3.28 12.35
C MET A 41 -49.96 -3.19 13.24
N ALA A 42 -49.90 -2.45 14.34
CA ALA A 42 -51.05 -2.23 15.22
C ALA A 42 -52.21 -1.49 14.53
N GLN A 43 -51.92 -0.48 13.68
CA GLN A 43 -52.95 0.24 12.90
C GLN A 43 -53.66 -0.67 11.89
N ALA A 44 -52.97 -1.67 11.36
CA ALA A 44 -53.54 -2.68 10.46
C ALA A 44 -54.18 -3.87 11.18
N GLY A 45 -54.27 -3.82 12.52
CA GLY A 45 -54.90 -4.86 13.34
C GLY A 45 -54.02 -6.07 13.63
N PHE A 46 -52.70 -6.00 13.39
CA PHE A 46 -51.76 -7.06 13.76
C PHE A 46 -51.20 -6.86 15.16
N VAL A 47 -50.96 -7.96 15.87
CA VAL A 47 -50.41 -8.00 17.22
C VAL A 47 -49.02 -8.66 17.19
N PRO A 48 -48.01 -8.09 17.89
CA PRO A 48 -46.68 -8.68 17.95
C PRO A 48 -46.67 -10.08 18.57
N LEU A 49 -45.89 -10.98 17.98
CA LEU A 49 -45.67 -12.33 18.46
C LEU A 49 -44.21 -12.50 18.93
N ASN A 50 -44.03 -12.89 20.18
CA ASN A 50 -42.69 -13.01 20.77
C ASN A 50 -42.05 -14.36 20.46
N VAL A 51 -41.39 -14.45 19.32
CA VAL A 51 -40.63 -15.63 18.88
C VAL A 51 -39.17 -15.48 19.35
N VAL A 52 -38.74 -16.38 20.26
CA VAL A 52 -37.40 -16.34 20.86
C VAL A 52 -36.40 -17.08 19.96
N GLY A 53 -35.19 -16.54 19.82
CA GLY A 53 -34.10 -17.17 19.06
C GLY A 53 -33.86 -16.61 17.65
N TYR A 54 -34.75 -15.73 17.16
CA TYR A 54 -34.70 -15.16 15.81
C TYR A 54 -34.61 -13.62 15.83
N PRO A 55 -33.45 -13.04 16.23
CA PRO A 55 -33.32 -11.59 16.45
C PRO A 55 -33.38 -10.75 15.16
N CYS A 56 -33.23 -11.38 13.99
CA CYS A 56 -33.31 -10.74 12.68
C CYS A 56 -34.70 -10.75 12.06
N ALA A 57 -35.74 -11.18 12.79
CA ALA A 57 -37.11 -11.14 12.30
C ALA A 57 -38.06 -10.71 13.42
N LYS A 58 -39.15 -10.03 13.04
CA LYS A 58 -40.31 -9.86 13.91
C LYS A 58 -41.52 -10.54 13.31
N TYR A 59 -42.31 -11.14 14.19
CA TYR A 59 -43.47 -11.92 13.82
C TYR A 59 -44.71 -11.20 14.36
N TYR A 60 -45.77 -11.17 13.56
CA TYR A 60 -47.03 -10.58 13.97
C TYR A 60 -48.17 -11.46 13.49
N TYR A 61 -49.24 -11.55 14.27
CA TYR A 61 -50.45 -12.27 13.87
C TYR A 61 -51.65 -11.33 13.86
N ASN A 62 -52.59 -11.56 12.95
CA ASN A 62 -53.87 -10.86 12.97
C ASN A 62 -54.89 -11.71 13.75
N PRO A 63 -55.43 -11.21 14.88
CA PRO A 63 -56.47 -11.90 15.63
C PRO A 63 -57.83 -11.91 14.92
N SER A 64 -58.01 -11.05 13.89
CA SER A 64 -59.16 -11.09 13.00
C SER A 64 -58.97 -12.25 12.02
N THR A 65 -59.46 -13.42 12.40
CA THR A 65 -59.32 -14.65 11.62
C THR A 65 -60.04 -14.52 10.27
N THR A 66 -59.36 -14.88 9.18
CA THR A 66 -59.92 -14.81 7.82
C THR A 66 -60.12 -16.21 7.26
N SER A 67 -61.20 -16.41 6.51
CA SER A 67 -61.52 -17.71 5.91
C SER A 67 -60.77 -17.97 4.60
N ASN A 68 -59.89 -17.07 4.14
CA ASN A 68 -59.34 -17.10 2.78
C ASN A 68 -57.86 -16.64 2.75
N TRP A 69 -56.98 -17.47 2.18
CA TRP A 69 -55.54 -17.22 2.06
C TRP A 69 -55.22 -15.98 1.22
N ASN A 70 -55.95 -15.73 0.13
CA ASN A 70 -55.75 -14.54 -0.71
C ASN A 70 -56.04 -13.24 0.06
N THR A 71 -57.03 -13.28 0.97
CA THR A 71 -57.32 -12.14 1.85
C THR A 71 -56.21 -11.95 2.88
N ALA A 72 -55.73 -13.04 3.50
CA ALA A 72 -54.60 -13.01 4.42
C ALA A 72 -53.31 -12.47 3.75
N SER A 73 -53.02 -12.92 2.53
CA SER A 73 -51.89 -12.49 1.70
C SER A 73 -52.01 -11.02 1.30
N SER A 74 -53.21 -10.56 0.93
CA SER A 74 -53.48 -9.16 0.61
C SER A 74 -53.33 -8.24 1.84
N GLN A 75 -53.78 -8.70 3.02
CA GLN A 75 -53.59 -7.99 4.29
C GLN A 75 -52.12 -7.88 4.68
N ALA A 76 -51.34 -8.95 4.49
CA ALA A 76 -49.89 -8.93 4.69
C ALA A 76 -49.22 -7.94 3.74
N SER A 77 -49.58 -7.97 2.46
CA SER A 77 -49.02 -7.09 1.43
C SER A 77 -49.35 -5.61 1.69
N ALA A 78 -50.54 -5.31 2.23
CA ALA A 78 -50.95 -3.95 2.57
C ALA A 78 -50.11 -3.30 3.67
N VAL A 79 -49.44 -4.11 4.51
CA VAL A 79 -48.47 -3.67 5.52
C VAL A 79 -47.04 -3.96 5.09
N GLY A 80 -46.77 -4.05 3.78
CA GLY A 80 -45.41 -4.26 3.28
C GLY A 80 -44.74 -5.54 3.80
N ALA A 81 -45.51 -6.55 4.19
CA ALA A 81 -45.03 -7.84 4.67
C ALA A 81 -45.55 -8.97 3.76
N THR A 82 -45.02 -10.17 3.96
CA THR A 82 -45.53 -11.41 3.34
C THR A 82 -46.03 -12.35 4.43
N LEU A 83 -46.85 -13.33 4.04
CA LEU A 83 -47.19 -14.43 4.95
C LEU A 83 -45.93 -15.19 5.38
N LEU A 84 -45.98 -15.81 6.55
CA LEU A 84 -44.85 -16.45 7.20
C LEU A 84 -44.08 -17.40 6.27
N THR A 85 -42.78 -17.17 6.17
CA THR A 85 -41.79 -18.10 5.60
C THR A 85 -41.05 -18.81 6.72
N ILE A 86 -40.92 -20.14 6.64
CA ILE A 86 -40.25 -20.98 7.63
C ILE A 86 -39.04 -21.68 6.98
N CYS A 87 -37.85 -21.42 7.48
CA CYS A 87 -36.61 -21.93 6.86
C CYS A 87 -35.98 -23.13 7.56
N ASP A 88 -36.39 -23.43 8.80
CA ASP A 88 -35.92 -24.58 9.56
C ASP A 88 -36.94 -25.03 10.63
N GLN A 89 -36.70 -26.22 11.20
CA GLN A 89 -37.54 -26.81 12.25
C GLN A 89 -37.61 -25.96 13.52
N ALA A 90 -36.51 -25.30 13.89
CA ALA A 90 -36.45 -24.49 15.10
C ALA A 90 -37.35 -23.24 14.95
N GLU A 91 -37.44 -22.68 13.74
CA GLU A 91 -38.32 -21.54 13.45
C GLU A 91 -39.78 -21.97 13.51
N ASN A 92 -40.09 -23.14 12.93
CA ASN A 92 -41.41 -23.74 13.01
C ASN A 92 -41.87 -23.92 14.47
N ASP A 93 -41.02 -24.51 15.30
CA ASP A 93 -41.34 -24.81 16.70
C ASP A 93 -41.44 -23.54 17.55
N ALA A 94 -40.56 -22.56 17.32
CA ALA A 94 -40.58 -21.28 18.03
C ALA A 94 -41.83 -20.47 17.68
N VAL A 95 -42.25 -20.45 16.40
CA VAL A 95 -43.49 -19.80 15.96
C VAL A 95 -44.70 -20.51 16.53
N LEU A 96 -44.75 -21.85 16.49
CA LEU A 96 -45.83 -22.65 17.07
C LEU A 96 -46.02 -22.35 18.56
N LEU A 97 -44.93 -22.37 19.33
CA LEU A 97 -44.95 -22.08 20.76
C LEU A 97 -45.43 -20.65 21.03
N ALA A 98 -44.90 -19.68 20.30
CA ALA A 98 -45.27 -18.28 20.49
C ALA A 98 -46.75 -18.03 20.15
N ALA A 99 -47.25 -18.58 19.04
CA ALA A 99 -48.64 -18.46 18.63
C ALA A 99 -49.61 -19.18 19.59
N ASN A 100 -49.24 -20.35 20.13
CA ASN A 100 -50.00 -21.01 21.18
C ASN A 100 -50.06 -20.16 22.47
N ASN A 101 -48.94 -19.56 22.88
CA ASN A 101 -48.88 -18.65 24.03
C ASN A 101 -49.70 -17.37 23.83
N ALA A 102 -49.84 -16.91 22.58
CA ALA A 102 -50.69 -15.78 22.22
C ALA A 102 -52.18 -16.14 22.06
N GLY A 103 -52.55 -17.41 22.33
CA GLY A 103 -53.94 -17.88 22.29
C GLY A 103 -54.49 -18.08 20.88
N VAL A 104 -53.63 -18.25 19.87
CA VAL A 104 -54.06 -18.57 18.50
C VAL A 104 -54.56 -20.01 18.48
N THR A 105 -55.84 -20.21 18.15
CA THR A 105 -56.47 -21.54 18.09
C THR A 105 -56.83 -21.91 16.65
N GLY A 106 -56.63 -23.17 16.26
CA GLY A 106 -56.95 -23.68 14.91
C GLY A 106 -55.71 -23.84 14.03
N GLY A 107 -55.62 -23.05 12.96
CA GLY A 107 -54.51 -23.07 11.99
C GLY A 107 -54.05 -21.67 11.60
N LEU A 108 -52.83 -21.60 11.07
CA LEU A 108 -52.17 -20.37 10.63
C LEU A 108 -51.91 -20.40 9.13
N TRP A 109 -52.29 -19.33 8.43
CA TRP A 109 -51.88 -19.15 7.03
C TRP A 109 -50.39 -18.89 6.95
N ILE A 110 -49.67 -19.70 6.15
CA ILE A 110 -48.25 -19.52 5.86
C ILE A 110 -48.05 -19.21 4.37
N GLY A 111 -46.88 -18.68 4.02
CA GLY A 111 -46.57 -18.21 2.67
C GLY A 111 -46.14 -19.31 1.68
N TYR A 112 -46.38 -20.59 1.97
CA TYR A 112 -45.98 -21.69 1.09
C TYR A 112 -47.15 -22.05 0.15
N THR A 113 -46.90 -22.06 -1.16
CA THR A 113 -47.95 -22.25 -2.19
C THR A 113 -47.35 -22.79 -3.49
N ASP A 114 -48.12 -23.59 -4.23
CA ASP A 114 -47.83 -24.02 -5.60
C ASP A 114 -48.84 -23.47 -6.63
N ALA A 115 -49.67 -22.49 -6.23
CA ALA A 115 -50.71 -21.87 -7.06
C ALA A 115 -50.21 -21.30 -8.41
N ALA A 116 -48.91 -21.02 -8.54
CA ALA A 116 -48.30 -20.55 -9.79
C ALA A 116 -47.93 -21.71 -10.73
N THR A 117 -47.58 -22.88 -10.21
CA THR A 117 -47.19 -24.06 -10.98
C THR A 117 -47.46 -25.30 -10.14
N GLU A 118 -48.56 -25.99 -10.47
CA GLU A 118 -49.02 -27.24 -9.86
C GLU A 118 -47.88 -28.21 -9.53
N GLY A 119 -47.81 -28.67 -8.28
CA GLY A 119 -46.80 -29.60 -7.78
C GLY A 119 -45.42 -28.97 -7.52
N THR A 120 -45.26 -27.66 -7.71
CA THR A 120 -44.02 -26.92 -7.42
C THR A 120 -44.25 -25.89 -6.33
N TRP A 121 -44.05 -26.30 -5.08
CA TRP A 121 -44.23 -25.45 -3.91
C TRP A 121 -43.10 -24.44 -3.74
N LEU A 122 -43.47 -23.16 -3.66
CA LEU A 122 -42.56 -22.04 -3.50
C LEU A 122 -43.04 -21.14 -2.35
N TRP A 123 -42.09 -20.46 -1.71
CA TRP A 123 -42.40 -19.41 -0.74
C TRP A 123 -42.81 -18.13 -1.48
N LEU A 124 -43.89 -17.51 -1.02
CA LEU A 124 -44.46 -16.29 -1.60
C LEU A 124 -43.47 -15.11 -1.61
N ASP A 125 -42.53 -15.09 -0.68
CA ASP A 125 -41.47 -14.07 -0.60
C ASP A 125 -40.23 -14.38 -1.46
N GLY A 126 -40.24 -15.49 -2.20
CA GLY A 126 -39.14 -15.94 -3.06
C GLY A 126 -37.95 -16.54 -2.30
N SER A 127 -38.08 -16.81 -1.00
CA SER A 127 -37.00 -17.39 -0.19
C SER A 127 -36.57 -18.76 -0.73
N PRO A 128 -35.25 -19.06 -0.83
CA PRO A 128 -34.73 -20.34 -1.29
C PRO A 128 -34.81 -21.44 -0.20
N CYS A 129 -35.69 -21.30 0.77
CA CYS A 129 -35.79 -22.20 1.92
C CYS A 129 -36.42 -23.54 1.51
N SER A 130 -35.73 -24.65 1.78
CA SER A 130 -36.13 -26.00 1.37
C SER A 130 -36.76 -26.83 2.49
N PHE A 131 -36.91 -26.26 3.69
CA PHE A 131 -37.54 -26.92 4.82
C PHE A 131 -39.04 -27.15 4.57
N THR A 132 -39.51 -28.36 4.85
CA THR A 132 -40.92 -28.72 4.79
C THR A 132 -41.33 -29.46 6.06
N ASN A 133 -42.54 -29.24 6.54
CA ASN A 133 -43.05 -29.85 7.77
C ASN A 133 -44.48 -30.39 7.62
N TRP A 134 -44.76 -31.04 6.50
CA TRP A 134 -46.06 -31.62 6.19
C TRP A 134 -46.54 -32.65 7.21
N ASN A 135 -47.86 -32.73 7.40
CA ASN A 135 -48.50 -33.83 8.13
C ASN A 135 -48.31 -35.15 7.37
N PRO A 136 -48.38 -36.30 8.07
CA PRO A 136 -48.36 -37.60 7.41
C PRO A 136 -49.47 -37.70 6.35
N GLY A 137 -49.09 -37.89 5.09
CA GLY A 137 -50.01 -37.95 3.95
C GLY A 137 -50.16 -36.65 3.17
N GLU A 138 -49.58 -35.55 3.67
CA GLU A 138 -49.59 -34.23 3.01
C GLU A 138 -48.24 -33.93 2.31
N PRO A 139 -48.20 -33.07 1.27
CA PRO A 139 -49.36 -32.48 0.61
C PRO A 139 -50.10 -33.53 -0.21
N ASN A 140 -51.41 -33.66 0.00
CA ASN A 140 -52.21 -34.71 -0.61
C ASN A 140 -52.81 -34.27 -1.97
N ASN A 141 -52.78 -32.97 -2.25
CA ASN A 141 -53.33 -32.33 -3.43
C ASN A 141 -54.72 -32.89 -3.82
N THR A 142 -55.62 -32.95 -2.85
CA THR A 142 -56.93 -33.57 -3.08
C THR A 142 -57.76 -32.78 -4.10
N SER A 143 -58.13 -33.44 -5.18
CA SER A 143 -59.12 -32.94 -6.14
C SER A 143 -60.52 -33.38 -5.69
N ASP A 144 -61.31 -32.47 -5.14
CA ASP A 144 -62.71 -32.70 -4.77
C ASP A 144 -63.64 -31.67 -5.42
N ILE A 145 -64.96 -31.82 -5.20
CA ILE A 145 -66.11 -31.10 -5.75
C ILE A 145 -66.05 -29.56 -5.63
N CYS A 146 -65.03 -29.04 -4.97
CA CYS A 146 -64.81 -27.64 -4.61
C CYS A 146 -63.92 -26.90 -5.62
N SER A 147 -63.05 -27.62 -6.35
CA SER A 147 -62.10 -27.04 -7.29
C SER A 147 -61.48 -28.13 -8.17
N SER A 148 -61.44 -27.94 -9.49
CA SER A 148 -60.66 -28.80 -10.38
C SER A 148 -59.15 -28.52 -10.35
N ALA A 149 -58.70 -27.61 -9.48
CA ALA A 149 -57.36 -27.04 -9.45
C ALA A 149 -56.52 -27.47 -8.22
N GLY A 150 -56.94 -28.46 -7.43
CA GLY A 150 -56.11 -28.95 -6.31
C GLY A 150 -56.09 -28.03 -5.09
N GLU A 151 -55.33 -28.42 -4.06
CA GLU A 151 -55.11 -27.67 -2.82
C GLU A 151 -53.78 -26.89 -2.91
N ASP A 152 -53.86 -25.58 -3.22
CA ASP A 152 -52.68 -24.82 -3.68
C ASP A 152 -51.89 -24.06 -2.60
N VAL A 153 -52.35 -24.04 -1.35
CA VAL A 153 -51.79 -23.18 -0.29
C VAL A 153 -51.67 -23.91 1.03
N ALA A 154 -50.65 -23.59 1.83
CA ALA A 154 -50.40 -24.28 3.10
C ALA A 154 -50.95 -23.54 4.33
N ILE A 155 -51.41 -24.32 5.30
CA ILE A 155 -51.60 -23.90 6.70
C ILE A 155 -50.66 -24.64 7.63
N MET A 156 -50.26 -24.01 8.73
CA MET A 156 -49.66 -24.68 9.88
C MET A 156 -50.73 -24.96 10.94
N GLN A 157 -50.89 -26.22 11.35
CA GLN A 157 -51.86 -26.59 12.39
C GLN A 157 -51.29 -26.33 13.78
N MET A 158 -52.06 -25.67 14.66
CA MET A 158 -51.57 -25.23 15.97
C MET A 158 -51.44 -26.34 17.02
N ASN A 159 -52.08 -27.49 16.79
CA ASN A 159 -52.05 -28.66 17.67
C ASN A 159 -50.71 -29.43 17.60
N ASN A 160 -50.06 -29.46 16.43
CA ASN A 160 -48.86 -30.27 16.20
C ASN A 160 -47.75 -29.55 15.40
N GLY A 161 -48.00 -28.34 14.93
CA GLY A 161 -47.05 -27.55 14.13
C GLY A 161 -46.81 -28.06 12.72
N LYS A 162 -47.53 -29.09 12.29
CA LYS A 162 -47.40 -29.71 10.97
C LYS A 162 -48.27 -29.00 9.94
N TRP A 163 -47.91 -29.13 8.68
CA TRP A 163 -48.54 -28.39 7.58
C TRP A 163 -49.58 -29.23 6.86
N ASN A 164 -50.61 -28.56 6.34
CA ASN A 164 -51.66 -29.11 5.50
C ASN A 164 -51.82 -28.20 4.30
N ASP A 165 -51.84 -28.75 3.09
CA ASP A 165 -52.32 -28.03 1.92
C ASP A 165 -53.83 -27.92 2.01
N VAL A 166 -54.36 -26.77 1.59
CA VAL A 166 -55.79 -26.47 1.60
C VAL A 166 -56.11 -25.55 0.43
N TYR A 167 -57.40 -25.40 0.10
CA TYR A 167 -57.85 -24.47 -0.93
C TYR A 167 -57.61 -23.00 -0.55
N ALA A 168 -57.14 -22.20 -1.51
CA ALA A 168 -56.93 -20.78 -1.31
C ALA A 168 -58.23 -20.00 -0.99
N ASN A 169 -59.36 -20.42 -1.57
CA ASN A 169 -60.68 -19.79 -1.42
C ASN A 169 -61.75 -20.81 -1.00
N PRO A 170 -61.78 -21.28 0.25
CA PRO A 170 -62.75 -22.31 0.64
C PRO A 170 -64.18 -21.74 0.72
N GLY A 171 -65.11 -22.37 0.00
CA GLY A 171 -66.56 -22.13 0.10
C GLY A 171 -67.27 -23.18 0.96
N PHE A 172 -68.50 -22.91 1.39
CA PHE A 172 -69.38 -23.94 1.98
C PHE A 172 -69.88 -24.84 0.84
N PRO A 173 -69.72 -26.19 0.86
CA PRO A 173 -69.64 -27.11 2.00
C PRO A 173 -68.24 -27.71 2.28
N CYS A 174 -67.17 -27.08 1.79
CA CYS A 174 -65.85 -27.71 1.67
C CYS A 174 -64.97 -27.62 2.92
N ILE A 175 -65.24 -26.68 3.85
CA ILE A 175 -64.60 -26.63 5.18
C ILE A 175 -65.64 -26.14 6.19
N SER A 176 -65.60 -26.68 7.42
CA SER A 176 -66.30 -26.08 8.58
C SER A 176 -65.80 -24.63 8.79
N PRO A 177 -66.49 -23.76 9.54
CA PRO A 177 -66.17 -22.32 9.63
C PRO A 177 -64.90 -22.01 10.44
N ALA A 178 -63.89 -22.89 10.45
CA ALA A 178 -62.60 -22.67 11.07
C ALA A 178 -61.91 -21.49 10.38
N GLN A 179 -61.95 -20.34 11.04
CA GLN A 179 -61.28 -19.14 10.59
C GLN A 179 -59.81 -19.22 11.02
N TYR A 180 -58.87 -19.02 10.09
CA TYR A 180 -57.44 -19.10 10.37
C TYR A 180 -56.86 -17.70 10.60
N ALA A 181 -55.88 -17.61 11.49
CA ALA A 181 -55.17 -16.34 11.71
C ALA A 181 -54.06 -16.18 10.67
N SER A 182 -53.88 -14.94 10.21
CA SER A 182 -52.80 -14.59 9.28
C SER A 182 -51.54 -14.32 10.08
N LEU A 183 -50.43 -15.02 9.80
CA LEU A 183 -49.13 -14.73 10.39
C LEU A 183 -48.21 -14.10 9.35
N VAL A 184 -47.57 -13.01 9.73
CA VAL A 184 -46.58 -12.32 8.89
C VAL A 184 -45.23 -12.27 9.57
N LYS A 185 -44.18 -12.38 8.75
CA LYS A 185 -42.78 -12.26 9.15
C LYS A 185 -42.19 -11.02 8.49
N VAL A 186 -41.62 -10.13 9.29
CA VAL A 186 -40.91 -8.93 8.82
C VAL A 186 -39.43 -9.13 9.09
N ASN A 187 -38.62 -9.15 8.03
CA ASN A 187 -37.18 -9.29 8.14
C ASN A 187 -36.55 -7.96 8.60
N LEU A 188 -35.79 -8.00 9.69
CA LEU A 188 -35.08 -6.86 10.25
C LEU A 188 -33.63 -6.77 9.75
N CYS A 189 -33.13 -7.82 9.10
CA CYS A 189 -31.77 -7.91 8.58
C CYS A 189 -31.82 -8.18 7.06
N PRO A 190 -32.15 -7.18 6.23
CA PRO A 190 -32.11 -7.37 4.79
C PRO A 190 -30.69 -7.72 4.33
N VAL A 191 -30.58 -8.43 3.20
CA VAL A 191 -29.27 -8.74 2.57
C VAL A 191 -29.24 -8.07 1.21
N VAL A 192 -28.35 -7.09 1.05
CA VAL A 192 -28.12 -6.43 -0.24
C VAL A 192 -26.83 -6.93 -0.87
N THR A 193 -26.87 -7.15 -2.17
CA THR A 193 -25.72 -7.52 -3.00
C THR A 193 -25.57 -6.52 -4.14
N SER A 194 -24.35 -6.07 -4.38
CA SER A 194 -23.99 -5.11 -5.42
C SER A 194 -23.05 -5.72 -6.46
N ILE A 195 -23.23 -5.33 -7.73
CA ILE A 195 -22.39 -5.71 -8.87
C ILE A 195 -22.11 -4.48 -9.74
N ALA A 196 -20.98 -4.49 -10.45
CA ALA A 196 -20.60 -3.45 -11.40
C ALA A 196 -20.46 -4.09 -12.77
N SER A 197 -20.88 -3.38 -13.82
CA SER A 197 -20.73 -3.83 -15.21
C SER A 197 -19.27 -4.06 -15.62
N ALA A 198 -18.33 -3.39 -14.95
CA ALA A 198 -16.89 -3.60 -15.05
C ALA A 198 -16.19 -3.19 -13.74
N SER A 199 -15.18 -3.94 -13.31
CA SER A 199 -14.40 -3.67 -12.09
C SER A 199 -13.15 -2.81 -12.31
N LEU A 200 -12.72 -2.64 -13.56
CA LEU A 200 -11.62 -1.79 -14.01
C LEU A 200 -12.05 -1.03 -15.27
N VAL A 201 -12.03 0.30 -15.23
CA VAL A 201 -12.42 1.19 -16.35
C VAL A 201 -11.48 2.37 -16.50
N CYS A 202 -11.66 3.14 -17.56
CA CYS A 202 -10.90 4.34 -17.79
C CYS A 202 -11.43 5.51 -16.96
N GLU A 203 -10.57 6.46 -16.56
CA GLU A 203 -11.00 7.68 -15.87
C GLU A 203 -12.08 8.41 -16.68
N GLY A 204 -13.27 8.54 -16.09
CA GLY A 204 -14.43 9.19 -16.71
C GLY A 204 -15.36 8.28 -17.53
N ASP A 205 -15.01 7.00 -17.74
CA ASP A 205 -15.88 6.05 -18.43
C ASP A 205 -17.11 5.67 -17.60
N PRO A 206 -18.30 5.54 -18.22
CA PRO A 206 -19.52 5.18 -17.50
C PRO A 206 -19.53 3.70 -17.07
N VAL A 207 -19.83 3.46 -15.80
CA VAL A 207 -20.03 2.14 -15.21
C VAL A 207 -21.42 2.04 -14.63
N GLN A 208 -22.14 0.96 -14.93
CA GLN A 208 -23.42 0.65 -14.28
C GLN A 208 -23.14 -0.09 -13.00
N LEU A 209 -23.59 0.47 -11.88
CA LEU A 209 -23.73 -0.23 -10.61
C LEU A 209 -25.15 -0.75 -10.49
N SER A 210 -25.30 -2.00 -10.09
CA SER A 210 -26.58 -2.65 -9.85
C SER A 210 -26.60 -3.25 -8.45
N ALA A 211 -27.71 -3.12 -7.76
CA ALA A 211 -27.95 -3.75 -6.47
C ALA A 211 -29.27 -4.51 -6.46
N SER A 212 -29.26 -5.64 -5.78
CA SER A 212 -30.44 -6.46 -5.50
C SER A 212 -30.49 -6.76 -4.01
N THR A 213 -31.66 -6.61 -3.41
CA THR A 213 -31.91 -6.96 -2.00
C THR A 213 -32.73 -8.25 -1.96
N LEU A 214 -32.28 -9.23 -1.19
CA LEU A 214 -32.94 -10.52 -0.97
C LEU A 214 -33.71 -10.49 0.37
N PHE A 215 -34.86 -11.17 0.40
CA PHE A 215 -35.78 -11.37 1.54
C PHE A 215 -36.66 -10.18 1.97
N GLY A 216 -37.97 -10.24 1.66
CA GLY A 216 -39.08 -9.50 2.30
C GLY A 216 -39.26 -8.02 1.94
N SER A 217 -40.51 -7.53 1.99
CA SER A 217 -41.06 -6.20 1.62
C SER A 217 -40.84 -5.72 0.15
N PRO A 218 -41.90 -5.46 -0.63
CA PRO A 218 -41.80 -5.33 -2.10
C PRO A 218 -41.14 -4.05 -2.62
N THR A 219 -40.81 -3.06 -1.77
CA THR A 219 -40.17 -1.80 -2.22
C THR A 219 -39.04 -1.34 -1.29
N TYR A 220 -37.80 -1.49 -1.77
CA TYR A 220 -36.61 -0.94 -1.15
C TYR A 220 -36.20 0.39 -1.79
N ALA A 221 -35.88 1.37 -0.96
CA ALA A 221 -35.17 2.57 -1.39
C ALA A 221 -33.65 2.28 -1.38
N TYR A 222 -32.97 2.62 -2.47
CA TYR A 222 -31.54 2.47 -2.59
C TYR A 222 -30.87 3.84 -2.58
N SER A 223 -29.83 4.00 -1.78
CA SER A 223 -28.95 5.17 -1.78
C SER A 223 -27.53 4.73 -2.03
N TRP A 224 -26.88 5.32 -3.03
CA TRP A 224 -25.49 5.06 -3.35
C TRP A 224 -24.64 6.24 -2.94
N VAL A 225 -23.57 5.98 -2.20
CA VAL A 225 -22.56 6.98 -1.86
C VAL A 225 -21.17 6.50 -2.28
N ASN A 226 -20.28 7.42 -2.59
CA ASN A 226 -18.86 7.13 -2.81
C ASN A 226 -18.08 7.12 -1.49
N SER A 227 -16.77 6.84 -1.54
CA SER A 227 -15.88 6.79 -0.37
C SER A 227 -15.76 8.11 0.39
N SER A 228 -16.20 9.22 -0.21
CA SER A 228 -16.23 10.56 0.38
C SER A 228 -17.62 10.90 0.95
N ASN A 229 -18.52 9.92 1.09
CA ASN A 229 -19.91 10.08 1.53
C ASN A 229 -20.75 11.02 0.65
N GLN A 230 -20.40 11.21 -0.62
CA GLN A 230 -21.22 11.97 -1.56
C GLN A 230 -22.23 11.04 -2.25
N SER A 231 -23.50 11.45 -2.29
CA SER A 231 -24.56 10.73 -2.99
C SER A 231 -24.29 10.70 -4.50
N VAL A 232 -24.24 9.50 -5.09
CA VAL A 232 -24.04 9.29 -6.53
C VAL A 232 -25.30 8.82 -7.26
N GLY A 233 -26.35 8.46 -6.52
CA GLY A 233 -27.65 8.18 -7.11
C GLY A 233 -28.61 7.49 -6.15
N THR A 234 -29.88 7.45 -6.56
CA THR A 234 -30.97 6.75 -5.87
C THR A 234 -31.64 5.77 -6.82
N GLY A 235 -31.78 4.51 -6.42
CA GLY A 235 -32.32 3.43 -7.27
C GLY A 235 -31.45 2.17 -7.29
N SER A 236 -32.04 1.05 -7.69
CA SER A 236 -31.34 -0.25 -7.76
C SER A 236 -30.25 -0.28 -8.84
N ASN A 237 -30.30 0.62 -9.83
CA ASN A 237 -29.26 0.80 -10.84
C ASN A 237 -28.83 2.26 -10.89
N VAL A 238 -27.53 2.53 -10.89
CA VAL A 238 -26.95 3.87 -11.00
C VAL A 238 -25.77 3.85 -11.96
N THR A 239 -25.67 4.84 -12.83
CA THR A 239 -24.51 5.06 -13.68
C THR A 239 -23.54 6.03 -13.02
N ILE A 240 -22.28 5.64 -12.92
CA ILE A 240 -21.19 6.47 -12.37
C ILE A 240 -20.11 6.67 -13.42
N ASN A 241 -19.40 7.79 -13.36
CA ASN A 241 -18.25 8.08 -14.21
C ASN A 241 -17.04 8.36 -13.31
N PRO A 242 -16.38 7.31 -12.75
CA PRO A 242 -15.29 7.48 -11.80
C PRO A 242 -14.05 8.08 -12.47
N ASN A 243 -13.53 9.18 -11.93
CA ASN A 243 -12.23 9.75 -12.33
C ASN A 243 -11.06 9.23 -11.49
N THR A 244 -11.36 8.58 -10.38
CA THR A 244 -10.38 7.93 -9.49
C THR A 244 -10.98 6.62 -9.00
N THR A 245 -10.12 5.66 -8.65
CA THR A 245 -10.54 4.41 -8.03
C THR A 245 -11.33 4.74 -6.77
N ASN A 246 -12.59 4.29 -6.73
CA ASN A 246 -13.51 4.65 -5.66
C ASN A 246 -14.31 3.42 -5.21
N THR A 247 -14.69 3.42 -3.93
CA THR A 247 -15.55 2.40 -3.35
C THR A 247 -16.92 3.01 -3.14
N TYR A 248 -17.92 2.35 -3.72
CA TYR A 248 -19.32 2.74 -3.64
C TYR A 248 -20.02 1.88 -2.61
N VAL A 249 -20.75 2.53 -1.73
CA VAL A 249 -21.58 1.87 -0.72
C VAL A 249 -23.03 2.04 -1.16
N VAL A 250 -23.72 0.93 -1.38
CA VAL A 250 -25.18 0.94 -1.52
C VAL A 250 -25.79 0.69 -0.16
N THR A 251 -26.78 1.51 0.21
CA THR A 251 -27.67 1.24 1.34
C THR A 251 -29.06 0.97 0.79
N SER A 252 -29.56 -0.24 0.98
CA SER A 252 -30.97 -0.58 0.74
C SER A 252 -31.74 -0.35 2.05
N THR A 253 -32.83 0.40 2.01
CA THR A 253 -33.69 0.65 3.17
C THR A 253 -35.13 0.28 2.82
N ASP A 254 -35.76 -0.53 3.66
CA ASP A 254 -37.18 -0.86 3.50
C ASP A 254 -38.11 0.28 4.00
N LEU A 255 -39.42 0.04 3.95
CA LEU A 255 -40.44 0.99 4.41
C LEU A 255 -40.36 1.33 5.92
N TYR A 256 -39.71 0.48 6.71
CA TYR A 256 -39.62 0.59 8.17
C TYR A 256 -38.23 1.03 8.67
N GLY A 257 -37.36 1.45 7.75
CA GLY A 257 -36.02 1.95 8.06
C GLY A 257 -35.00 0.84 8.29
N CYS A 258 -35.35 -0.43 8.09
CA CYS A 258 -34.40 -1.53 8.14
C CYS A 258 -33.47 -1.41 6.93
N SER A 259 -32.19 -1.15 7.24
CA SER A 259 -31.18 -0.92 6.23
C SER A 259 -30.13 -2.01 6.21
N ALA A 260 -29.66 -2.33 5.01
CA ALA A 260 -28.49 -3.15 4.78
C ALA A 260 -27.55 -2.42 3.82
N LEU A 261 -26.27 -2.70 3.95
CA LEU A 261 -25.25 -2.11 3.10
C LEU A 261 -24.38 -3.17 2.44
N ASP A 262 -23.96 -2.87 1.23
CA ASP A 262 -22.93 -3.60 0.51
C ASP A 262 -21.99 -2.62 -0.18
N THR A 263 -20.78 -3.08 -0.45
CA THR A 263 -19.72 -2.24 -1.00
C THR A 263 -19.16 -2.83 -2.28
N ILE A 264 -18.94 -1.99 -3.27
CA ILE A 264 -18.30 -2.36 -4.53
C ILE A 264 -17.23 -1.35 -4.93
N THR A 265 -16.05 -1.84 -5.29
CA THR A 265 -14.93 -1.00 -5.73
C THR A 265 -14.83 -1.04 -7.24
N VAL A 266 -14.80 0.14 -7.87
CA VAL A 266 -14.50 0.31 -9.30
C VAL A 266 -13.14 0.98 -9.40
N SER A 267 -12.19 0.26 -10.00
CA SER A 267 -10.83 0.76 -10.22
C SER A 267 -10.78 1.59 -11.50
N THR A 268 -10.11 2.73 -11.45
CA THR A 268 -9.85 3.56 -12.63
C THR A 268 -8.39 3.46 -13.05
N GLN A 269 -8.17 3.42 -14.36
CA GLN A 269 -6.86 3.57 -14.96
C GLN A 269 -6.91 4.73 -15.96
N ASN A 270 -5.82 5.46 -16.10
CA ASN A 270 -5.76 6.55 -17.06
C ASN A 270 -5.65 5.96 -18.49
N CYS A 271 -6.74 5.99 -19.27
CA CYS A 271 -6.79 5.39 -20.61
C CYS A 271 -6.79 6.42 -21.76
N SER A 272 -5.80 7.33 -21.79
CA SER A 272 -5.43 8.20 -22.93
C SER A 272 -5.82 9.69 -22.78
N PRO A 273 -5.18 10.63 -23.50
CA PRO A 273 -3.97 11.30 -23.07
C PRO A 273 -4.16 12.83 -23.09
N GLN A 274 -4.35 13.53 -21.97
CA GLN A 274 -4.07 14.98 -21.91
C GLN A 274 -4.15 15.58 -20.51
N LEU A 275 -2.98 16.04 -20.04
CA LEU A 275 -2.81 17.09 -19.03
C LEU A 275 -3.05 18.44 -19.71
N ALA A 276 -4.11 19.14 -19.33
CA ALA A 276 -4.39 20.51 -19.77
C ALA A 276 -4.21 21.47 -18.59
N ASP A 277 -2.97 21.92 -18.37
CA ASP A 277 -2.68 23.26 -17.85
C ASP A 277 -1.18 23.58 -17.97
N VAL A 278 -0.71 23.71 -19.22
CA VAL A 278 0.49 24.50 -19.54
C VAL A 278 0.16 25.25 -20.83
N CYS A 279 0.08 26.57 -20.76
CA CYS A 279 -0.13 27.41 -21.91
C CYS A 279 0.90 27.10 -23.00
N CYS A 280 0.38 26.71 -24.18
CA CYS A 280 1.05 26.33 -25.44
C CYS A 280 1.69 24.92 -25.49
N PRO A 281 0.90 23.87 -25.72
CA PRO A 281 1.45 22.67 -26.34
C PRO A 281 1.76 23.00 -27.80
N TYR A 282 3.05 23.06 -28.16
CA TYR A 282 3.44 22.93 -29.56
C TYR A 282 2.98 21.54 -30.01
N THR A 283 1.97 21.48 -30.87
CA THR A 283 1.40 20.22 -31.35
C THR A 283 2.51 19.38 -32.02
N GLY A 284 2.81 18.21 -31.45
CA GLY A 284 3.89 17.33 -31.91
C GLY A 284 5.22 17.42 -31.13
N TRP A 285 5.28 18.19 -30.04
CA TRP A 285 6.48 18.33 -29.21
C TRP A 285 6.25 17.83 -27.77
N GLY A 286 7.18 17.03 -27.25
CA GLY A 286 7.30 16.69 -25.84
C GLY A 286 7.91 17.83 -25.03
N TYR A 287 7.63 17.84 -23.73
CA TYR A 287 8.08 18.87 -22.79
C TYR A 287 8.80 18.24 -21.59
N VAL A 288 9.81 18.93 -21.08
CA VAL A 288 10.61 18.54 -19.90
C VAL A 288 10.34 19.53 -18.75
N GLN A 289 10.16 19.04 -17.52
CA GLN A 289 9.90 19.81 -16.29
C GLN A 289 10.67 21.14 -16.19
N PRO A 290 10.08 22.25 -15.72
CA PRO A 290 10.76 23.55 -15.83
C PRO A 290 11.93 23.67 -14.83
N LEU A 291 13.01 24.34 -15.23
CA LEU A 291 14.21 24.57 -14.41
C LEU A 291 14.26 26.03 -13.93
N THR A 292 14.41 26.24 -12.62
CA THR A 292 14.60 27.59 -12.03
C THR A 292 16.08 27.97 -12.01
N ILE A 293 16.43 29.10 -12.63
CA ILE A 293 17.79 29.68 -12.59
C ILE A 293 17.76 30.94 -11.72
N THR A 294 18.65 31.02 -10.73
CA THR A 294 18.75 32.14 -9.77
C THR A 294 20.08 32.87 -9.90
N ASN A 295 20.06 34.22 -9.94
CA ASN A 295 21.27 35.04 -9.88
C ASN A 295 21.52 35.47 -8.43
N ASN A 296 22.44 34.78 -7.75
CA ASN A 296 22.75 35.01 -6.33
C ASN A 296 23.91 36.01 -6.11
N THR A 297 24.31 36.78 -7.14
CA THR A 297 25.41 37.75 -7.00
C THR A 297 24.92 39.18 -6.71
N PRO A 298 25.66 40.00 -5.91
CA PRO A 298 25.23 41.35 -5.52
C PRO A 298 25.39 42.40 -6.63
N VAL A 299 26.06 42.06 -7.73
CA VAL A 299 26.45 43.01 -8.78
C VAL A 299 25.40 42.97 -9.88
N ALA A 300 24.64 44.05 -9.99
CA ALA A 300 23.88 44.33 -11.20
C ALA A 300 24.88 44.58 -12.34
N THR A 301 24.58 44.01 -13.52
CA THR A 301 25.20 44.27 -14.83
C THR A 301 26.42 43.42 -15.23
N THR A 302 26.15 42.25 -15.81
CA THR A 302 26.62 41.93 -17.16
C THR A 302 25.50 41.22 -17.92
N ALA A 303 25.18 41.70 -19.12
CA ALA A 303 24.20 41.06 -19.98
C ALA A 303 24.75 39.74 -20.54
N ASN A 304 23.86 38.75 -20.74
CA ASN A 304 24.12 37.43 -21.33
C ASN A 304 24.79 36.41 -20.39
N LEU A 305 24.10 36.08 -19.30
CA LEU A 305 24.40 34.88 -18.53
C LEU A 305 24.21 33.64 -19.42
N GLN A 306 25.02 32.60 -19.23
CA GLN A 306 24.76 31.29 -19.83
C GLN A 306 24.69 30.24 -18.74
N THR A 307 23.85 29.24 -18.96
CA THR A 307 23.77 28.08 -18.07
C THR A 307 24.05 26.80 -18.86
N LEU A 308 24.83 25.91 -18.25
CA LEU A 308 25.02 24.56 -18.76
C LEU A 308 23.79 23.71 -18.39
N VAL A 309 23.24 23.03 -19.37
CA VAL A 309 22.15 22.07 -19.26
C VAL A 309 22.66 20.72 -19.74
N ILE A 310 22.65 19.71 -18.87
CA ILE A 310 23.06 18.34 -19.21
C ILE A 310 21.82 17.50 -19.46
N LEU A 311 21.75 16.85 -20.62
CA LEU A 311 20.60 16.07 -21.07
C LEU A 311 21.00 14.65 -21.50
N ASP A 312 20.15 13.66 -21.26
CA ASP A 312 20.22 12.38 -21.96
C ASP A 312 19.52 12.52 -23.32
N THR A 313 20.31 12.49 -24.41
CA THR A 313 19.78 12.54 -25.78
C THR A 313 19.63 11.17 -26.42
N GLN A 314 20.36 10.16 -25.93
CA GLN A 314 20.34 8.80 -26.47
C GLN A 314 18.97 8.13 -26.31
N THR A 315 18.39 8.21 -25.11
CA THR A 315 17.09 7.61 -24.81
C THR A 315 15.97 8.15 -25.70
N PRO A 316 15.73 9.48 -25.81
CA PRO A 316 14.68 10.01 -26.68
C PRO A 316 14.91 9.76 -28.17
N ILE A 317 16.16 9.74 -28.65
CA ILE A 317 16.48 9.36 -30.04
C ILE A 317 16.11 7.89 -30.31
N SER A 318 16.47 6.98 -29.41
CA SER A 318 16.16 5.55 -29.55
C SER A 318 14.67 5.24 -29.55
N GLN A 319 13.86 6.08 -28.90
CA GLN A 319 12.40 5.97 -28.84
C GLN A 319 11.69 6.71 -30.00
N GLY A 320 12.44 7.29 -30.95
CA GLY A 320 11.89 8.05 -32.07
C GLY A 320 11.29 9.41 -31.68
N LYS A 321 11.45 9.84 -30.42
CA LYS A 321 10.88 11.08 -29.87
C LYS A 321 11.73 12.31 -30.17
N MET A 322 13.01 12.13 -30.51
CA MET A 322 13.92 13.21 -30.89
C MET A 322 14.73 12.84 -32.13
N LEU A 323 15.05 13.82 -32.98
CA LEU A 323 15.92 13.61 -34.14
C LEU A 323 17.38 13.46 -33.71
N ALA A 324 18.12 12.59 -34.41
CA ALA A 324 19.54 12.36 -34.13
C ALA A 324 20.44 13.59 -34.35
N ASN A 325 19.93 14.64 -34.98
CA ASN A 325 20.60 15.92 -35.17
C ASN A 325 20.16 17.00 -34.15
N GLY A 326 19.22 16.70 -33.25
CA GLY A 326 18.66 17.62 -32.24
C GLY A 326 18.02 18.89 -32.79
N ASN A 327 17.70 18.95 -34.08
CA ASN A 327 17.04 20.11 -34.71
C ASN A 327 15.63 20.35 -34.17
N ASP A 328 15.11 19.39 -33.45
CA ASP A 328 13.84 19.40 -32.76
C ASP A 328 13.97 19.64 -31.26
N ILE A 329 14.94 20.46 -30.83
CA ILE A 329 15.08 20.96 -29.45
C ILE A 329 14.84 22.48 -29.38
N ARG A 330 14.07 22.97 -28.40
CA ARG A 330 13.82 24.41 -28.17
C ARG A 330 13.87 24.76 -26.69
N PHE A 331 14.50 25.89 -26.37
CA PHE A 331 14.51 26.50 -25.03
C PHE A 331 13.69 27.79 -25.02
N VAL A 332 12.90 28.01 -23.97
CA VAL A 332 11.98 29.17 -23.87
C VAL A 332 11.98 29.69 -22.42
N TYR A 333 11.82 31.00 -22.26
CA TYR A 333 11.56 31.64 -20.96
C TYR A 333 10.41 32.63 -21.12
N GLU A 334 9.53 32.72 -20.11
CA GLU A 334 8.44 33.71 -20.03
C GLU A 334 7.57 33.86 -21.30
N SER A 335 6.59 32.96 -21.44
CA SER A 335 5.56 32.94 -22.48
C SER A 335 6.04 32.64 -23.93
N CYS A 336 5.14 32.06 -24.71
CA CYS A 336 5.42 31.38 -25.97
C CYS A 336 5.89 32.36 -27.05
N GLY A 337 7.04 32.09 -27.69
CA GLY A 337 7.50 32.79 -28.90
C GLY A 337 8.96 33.27 -28.89
N ASN A 338 9.59 33.41 -27.73
CA ASN A 338 10.98 33.85 -27.61
C ASN A 338 11.91 32.66 -27.36
N TYR A 339 12.46 32.10 -28.44
CA TYR A 339 13.44 31.02 -28.32
C TYR A 339 14.76 31.56 -27.81
N LEU A 340 15.36 30.85 -26.85
CA LEU A 340 16.71 31.12 -26.42
C LEU A 340 17.71 30.55 -27.40
N ASP A 341 18.76 31.33 -27.67
CA ASP A 341 19.94 30.83 -28.35
C ASP A 341 20.59 29.75 -27.49
N TYR A 342 20.97 28.63 -28.12
CA TYR A 342 21.73 27.58 -27.46
C TYR A 342 22.75 26.98 -28.41
N TYR A 343 23.75 26.30 -27.88
CA TYR A 343 24.62 25.43 -28.65
C TYR A 343 24.95 24.16 -27.87
N ILE A 344 25.27 23.10 -28.61
CA ILE A 344 25.53 21.77 -28.07
C ILE A 344 27.05 21.56 -28.01
N GLU A 345 27.58 21.30 -26.81
CA GLU A 345 29.01 21.13 -26.53
C GLU A 345 29.49 19.69 -26.72
N SER A 346 28.68 18.68 -26.38
CA SER A 346 29.00 17.26 -26.60
C SER A 346 27.98 16.59 -27.53
N GLY A 347 28.39 15.54 -28.27
CA GLY A 347 27.59 14.94 -29.35
C GLY A 347 26.17 14.51 -28.94
N ILE A 348 25.21 14.83 -29.80
CA ILE A 348 23.81 14.35 -29.75
C ILE A 348 23.81 12.85 -30.07
N ASN A 349 23.14 12.01 -29.26
CA ASN A 349 23.17 10.53 -29.21
C ASN A 349 23.89 9.91 -27.98
N THR A 350 24.21 10.74 -26.99
CA THR A 350 24.91 10.31 -25.77
C THR A 350 23.99 10.40 -24.55
N ASN A 351 24.32 9.63 -23.50
CA ASN A 351 23.61 9.69 -22.21
C ASN A 351 23.92 10.97 -21.41
N GLN A 352 24.89 11.78 -21.88
CA GLN A 352 25.31 13.05 -21.30
C GLN A 352 25.68 14.04 -22.41
N THR A 353 24.66 14.73 -22.92
CA THR A 353 24.79 15.84 -23.86
C THR A 353 24.80 17.16 -23.12
N ASN A 354 25.89 17.90 -23.24
CA ASN A 354 26.07 19.22 -22.65
C ASN A 354 25.53 20.28 -23.62
N ILE A 355 24.60 21.10 -23.16
CA ILE A 355 23.99 22.18 -23.94
C ILE A 355 24.12 23.48 -23.16
N TRP A 356 24.69 24.50 -23.79
CA TRP A 356 24.78 25.83 -23.20
C TRP A 356 23.65 26.70 -23.72
N VAL A 357 22.87 27.26 -22.81
CA VAL A 357 21.71 28.10 -23.12
C VAL A 357 22.03 29.54 -22.75
N LYS A 358 21.84 30.46 -23.69
CA LYS A 358 21.96 31.89 -23.46
C LYS A 358 20.74 32.38 -22.69
N MET A 359 20.98 32.92 -21.50
CA MET A 359 19.95 33.41 -20.61
C MET A 359 19.78 34.93 -20.76
N PRO A 360 18.55 35.45 -20.60
CA PRO A 360 18.33 36.89 -20.47
C PRO A 360 18.97 37.42 -19.20
N VAL A 361 19.04 38.75 -19.08
CA VAL A 361 19.57 39.40 -17.88
C VAL A 361 18.69 39.06 -16.68
N ILE A 362 19.25 38.35 -15.71
CA ILE A 362 18.58 38.07 -14.43
C ILE A 362 19.04 39.15 -13.44
N PRO A 363 18.12 39.95 -12.86
CA PRO A 363 18.46 40.93 -11.83
C PRO A 363 19.23 40.30 -10.67
N ALA A 364 20.00 41.09 -9.93
CA ALA A 364 20.61 40.63 -8.69
C ALA A 364 19.51 40.11 -7.74
N ASN A 365 19.67 38.89 -7.22
CA ASN A 365 18.66 38.15 -6.45
C ASN A 365 17.36 37.82 -7.21
N GLY A 366 17.38 37.89 -8.54
CA GLY A 366 16.27 37.50 -9.42
C GLY A 366 16.32 36.01 -9.80
N SER A 367 15.19 35.50 -10.28
CA SER A 367 15.06 34.13 -10.77
C SER A 367 14.28 34.08 -12.08
N ILE A 368 14.61 33.15 -12.96
CA ILE A 368 13.87 32.89 -14.19
C ILE A 368 13.61 31.40 -14.39
N MET A 369 12.45 31.06 -14.98
CA MET A 369 12.08 29.68 -15.31
C MET A 369 12.43 29.37 -16.76
N LEU A 370 13.23 28.34 -16.97
CA LEU A 370 13.63 27.81 -18.27
C LEU A 370 12.79 26.58 -18.61
N TYR A 371 12.23 26.57 -19.82
CA TYR A 371 11.41 25.50 -20.38
C TYR A 371 12.15 24.83 -21.55
N LEU A 372 12.19 23.50 -21.58
CA LEU A 372 12.77 22.70 -22.67
C LEU A 372 11.69 21.91 -23.40
N TYR A 373 11.62 22.07 -24.71
CA TYR A 373 10.76 21.30 -25.61
C TYR A 373 11.62 20.47 -26.56
N TYR A 374 11.20 19.24 -26.82
CA TYR A 374 11.85 18.33 -27.76
C TYR A 374 10.79 17.48 -28.48
N GLY A 375 10.93 17.21 -29.77
CA GLY A 375 9.92 16.39 -30.45
C GLY A 375 10.07 16.20 -31.94
N ASN A 376 10.05 14.94 -32.37
CA ASN A 376 9.86 14.60 -33.77
C ASN A 376 8.36 14.60 -34.11
N ASN A 377 7.98 15.27 -35.20
CA ASN A 377 6.61 15.44 -35.73
C ASN A 377 5.82 14.12 -35.96
N THR A 378 6.44 12.95 -35.74
CA THR A 378 5.89 11.61 -35.96
C THR A 378 5.67 10.80 -34.67
N ALA A 379 6.16 11.25 -33.52
CA ALA A 379 6.10 10.51 -32.25
C ALA A 379 5.24 11.23 -31.20
N ALA A 380 4.52 10.46 -30.38
CA ALA A 380 3.69 11.01 -29.31
C ALA A 380 4.55 11.66 -28.20
N PRO A 381 4.11 12.79 -27.61
CA PRO A 381 4.84 13.47 -26.55
C PRO A 381 4.91 12.58 -25.30
N GLY A 382 6.12 12.42 -24.73
CA GLY A 382 6.34 11.80 -23.43
C GLY A 382 7.19 12.71 -22.55
N SER A 383 7.16 12.52 -21.23
CA SER A 383 8.04 13.21 -20.29
C SER A 383 9.32 12.39 -20.06
N ILE A 384 10.46 13.08 -19.94
CA ILE A 384 11.75 12.51 -19.54
C ILE A 384 12.26 13.40 -18.38
N PRO A 385 12.87 12.84 -17.32
CA PRO A 385 13.41 13.65 -16.22
C PRO A 385 14.72 14.38 -16.62
N PHE A 386 14.88 15.61 -16.15
CA PHE A 386 16.18 16.28 -16.10
C PHE A 386 17.08 15.61 -15.06
N THR A 387 18.30 15.25 -15.43
CA THR A 387 19.33 14.84 -14.45
C THR A 387 20.44 15.89 -14.41
N GLY A 388 20.49 16.65 -13.30
CA GLY A 388 21.70 17.35 -12.85
C GLY A 388 22.07 18.65 -13.56
N ALA A 389 21.23 19.69 -13.48
CA ALA A 389 21.66 21.06 -13.79
C ALA A 389 22.30 21.71 -12.55
N THR A 390 23.63 21.75 -12.47
CA THR A 390 24.36 22.60 -11.53
C THR A 390 24.79 23.88 -12.23
N GLY A 391 24.17 25.01 -11.87
CA GLY A 391 24.55 26.33 -12.37
C GLY A 391 25.89 26.77 -11.80
N MET A 392 26.99 26.51 -12.51
CA MET A 392 28.18 27.34 -12.42
C MET A 392 28.10 28.41 -13.50
N PHE A 393 28.09 29.68 -13.08
CA PHE A 393 28.26 30.80 -14.00
C PHE A 393 29.73 30.82 -14.47
N PRO A 394 30.04 30.59 -15.75
CA PRO A 394 31.40 30.78 -16.23
C PRO A 394 31.79 32.25 -16.10
N SER A 395 33.06 32.53 -15.80
CA SER A 395 33.59 33.90 -15.88
C SER A 395 33.61 34.32 -17.36
N VAL A 396 32.82 35.33 -17.75
CA VAL A 396 32.71 35.78 -19.16
C VAL A 396 33.17 37.22 -19.31
N LEU A 397 34.09 37.46 -20.23
CA LEU A 397 34.44 38.80 -20.70
C LEU A 397 33.74 39.07 -22.03
N ILE A 398 32.76 39.97 -22.04
CA ILE A 398 32.14 40.47 -23.28
C ILE A 398 32.65 41.88 -23.54
N VAL A 399 33.36 42.07 -24.65
CA VAL A 399 33.82 43.38 -25.10
C VAL A 399 32.86 43.89 -26.16
N THR A 400 32.10 44.94 -25.83
CA THR A 400 31.10 45.58 -26.71
C THR A 400 31.52 46.96 -27.20
N GLY A 401 32.60 47.52 -26.64
CA GLY A 401 33.14 48.86 -26.95
C GLY A 401 34.66 48.88 -26.99
N THR A 402 35.29 50.01 -26.66
CA THR A 402 36.76 50.10 -26.56
C THR A 402 37.23 49.69 -25.16
N GLN A 403 38.13 48.71 -25.09
CA GLN A 403 38.64 48.14 -23.85
C GLN A 403 40.17 48.10 -23.85
N ASN A 404 40.75 48.75 -22.86
CA ASN A 404 42.19 48.75 -22.61
C ASN A 404 42.59 47.50 -21.82
N LEU A 405 43.43 46.63 -22.41
CA LEU A 405 43.93 45.40 -21.79
C LEU A 405 45.46 45.40 -21.73
N SER A 406 46.00 44.74 -20.72
CA SER A 406 47.44 44.44 -20.62
C SER A 406 47.63 43.17 -19.79
N GLY A 407 48.74 42.47 -20.00
CA GLY A 407 49.04 41.22 -19.28
C GLY A 407 48.02 40.11 -19.57
N THR A 408 47.94 39.15 -18.65
CA THR A 408 47.09 37.96 -18.82
C THR A 408 45.66 38.17 -18.32
N GLN A 409 44.70 37.86 -19.18
CA GLN A 409 43.26 37.93 -18.97
C GLN A 409 42.72 36.49 -18.95
N ASN A 410 42.30 36.01 -17.78
CA ASN A 410 41.78 34.64 -17.60
C ASN A 410 40.27 34.66 -17.40
N TYR A 411 39.55 33.99 -18.30
CA TYR A 411 38.09 33.85 -18.26
C TYR A 411 37.71 32.43 -18.70
N ASP A 412 36.47 32.01 -18.50
CA ASP A 412 35.95 30.79 -19.11
C ASP A 412 35.53 31.03 -20.57
N TRP A 413 34.93 32.20 -20.84
CA TRP A 413 34.56 32.63 -22.18
C TRP A 413 35.00 34.08 -22.41
N ILE A 414 35.62 34.36 -23.56
CA ILE A 414 35.85 35.74 -24.03
C ILE A 414 35.09 35.96 -25.35
N ASP A 415 34.23 36.98 -25.40
CA ASP A 415 33.48 37.40 -26.60
C ASP A 415 33.81 38.86 -26.93
N VAL A 416 34.65 39.07 -27.94
CA VAL A 416 34.91 40.40 -28.49
C VAL A 416 33.93 40.61 -29.63
N GLN A 417 32.88 41.39 -29.40
CA GLN A 417 31.79 41.55 -30.35
C GLN A 417 32.20 42.37 -31.58
N ALA A 418 31.46 42.20 -32.67
CA ALA A 418 31.67 42.99 -33.89
C ALA A 418 31.54 44.48 -33.59
N GLY A 419 32.53 45.28 -34.00
CA GLY A 419 32.60 46.73 -33.72
C GLY A 419 33.28 47.11 -32.41
N ALA A 420 33.62 46.16 -31.54
CA ALA A 420 34.42 46.42 -30.34
C ALA A 420 35.92 46.57 -30.67
N ASN A 421 36.66 47.30 -29.84
CA ASN A 421 38.11 47.50 -29.99
C ASN A 421 38.84 47.13 -28.70
N VAL A 422 39.89 46.32 -28.79
CA VAL A 422 40.79 45.98 -27.69
C VAL A 422 42.14 46.69 -27.92
N THR A 423 42.57 47.51 -26.96
CA THR A 423 43.78 48.35 -27.06
C THR A 423 44.79 47.99 -25.97
N MET A 424 46.08 48.27 -26.22
CA MET A 424 47.17 48.03 -25.26
C MET A 424 47.50 49.28 -24.44
N THR A 425 47.86 49.12 -23.16
CA THR A 425 48.20 50.25 -22.24
C THR A 425 49.62 50.23 -21.68
N SER A 426 50.38 49.17 -21.90
CA SER A 426 51.76 49.03 -21.44
C SER A 426 52.55 48.10 -22.34
N LEU A 427 53.89 48.09 -22.21
CA LEU A 427 54.78 47.09 -22.83
C LEU A 427 54.67 45.72 -22.11
N GLN A 428 53.44 45.24 -21.92
CA GLN A 428 53.11 43.89 -21.47
C GLN A 428 52.18 43.26 -22.51
N PRO A 429 52.54 42.10 -23.11
CA PRO A 429 51.70 41.48 -24.13
C PRO A 429 50.29 41.21 -23.59
N VAL A 430 49.27 41.44 -24.40
CA VAL A 430 47.90 41.05 -24.03
C VAL A 430 47.78 39.55 -24.21
N VAL A 431 47.47 38.80 -23.15
CA VAL A 431 47.26 37.36 -23.22
C VAL A 431 45.80 37.07 -22.87
N LEU A 432 44.99 36.69 -23.85
CA LEU A 432 43.61 36.26 -23.63
C LEU A 432 43.59 34.74 -23.47
N GLN A 433 43.23 34.25 -22.29
CA GLN A 433 43.21 32.83 -21.97
C GLN A 433 41.81 32.43 -21.50
N ALA A 434 41.19 31.48 -22.21
CA ALA A 434 39.86 31.00 -21.86
C ALA A 434 39.55 29.57 -22.31
N ARG A 435 38.41 28.99 -21.91
CA ARG A 435 37.96 27.72 -22.52
C ARG A 435 37.43 27.97 -23.95
N ARG A 436 36.76 29.10 -24.17
CA ARG A 436 36.30 29.55 -25.48
C ARG A 436 36.62 31.02 -25.74
N ILE A 437 37.13 31.35 -26.93
CA ILE A 437 37.27 32.73 -27.40
C ILE A 437 36.47 32.90 -28.70
N VAL A 438 35.58 33.89 -28.73
CA VAL A 438 34.94 34.40 -29.95
C VAL A 438 35.45 35.81 -30.17
N PHE A 439 36.12 36.06 -31.28
CA PHE A 439 36.74 37.34 -31.59
C PHE A 439 36.21 37.86 -32.92
N ASN A 440 35.17 38.68 -32.84
CA ASN A 440 34.51 39.34 -33.98
C ASN A 440 34.88 40.82 -34.11
N GLY A 441 35.45 41.45 -33.07
CA GLY A 441 35.87 42.86 -33.06
C GLY A 441 37.32 43.07 -33.48
N ASN A 442 37.95 44.17 -33.05
CA ASN A 442 39.31 44.52 -33.42
C ASN A 442 40.27 44.50 -32.24
N PHE A 443 41.53 44.14 -32.49
CA PHE A 443 42.66 44.42 -31.61
C PHE A 443 43.56 45.48 -32.25
N ASP A 444 43.80 46.57 -31.54
CA ASP A 444 44.65 47.68 -31.95
C ASP A 444 45.94 47.71 -31.12
N GLY A 445 46.98 47.12 -31.70
CA GLY A 445 48.37 47.17 -31.24
C GLY A 445 49.27 47.94 -32.19
N LEU A 446 48.73 48.85 -33.02
CA LEU A 446 49.52 49.63 -33.97
C LEU A 446 50.53 50.53 -33.22
N GLY A 447 51.83 50.32 -33.45
CA GLY A 447 52.87 51.14 -32.84
C GLY A 447 53.01 51.01 -31.31
N GLN A 448 52.38 50.01 -30.70
CA GLN A 448 52.35 49.80 -29.24
C GLN A 448 53.51 48.90 -28.72
N GLY A 449 54.56 48.74 -29.52
CA GLY A 449 55.77 48.00 -29.19
C GLY A 449 56.89 48.90 -28.70
N TYR A 450 58.13 48.41 -28.78
CA TYR A 450 59.28 49.14 -28.29
C TYR A 450 59.40 50.52 -28.95
N ALA A 451 59.74 51.50 -28.12
CA ALA A 451 59.99 52.87 -28.56
C ALA A 451 61.17 52.93 -29.57
N PRO A 452 61.33 54.05 -30.29
CA PRO A 452 62.47 54.26 -31.18
C PRO A 452 63.82 53.95 -30.51
N GLN A 453 64.76 53.38 -31.27
CA GLN A 453 66.07 52.87 -30.84
C GLN A 453 66.06 51.78 -29.76
N SER A 454 64.89 51.30 -29.34
CA SER A 454 64.75 50.31 -28.29
C SER A 454 64.17 48.99 -28.80
N GLY A 455 64.41 47.93 -28.04
CA GLY A 455 63.99 46.58 -28.37
C GLY A 455 65.13 45.68 -28.87
N PRO A 456 64.96 44.35 -28.82
CA PRO A 456 66.02 43.38 -29.08
C PRO A 456 66.55 43.35 -30.52
N GLY A 457 65.87 44.00 -31.45
CA GLY A 457 66.29 44.21 -32.83
C GLY A 457 66.11 45.66 -33.24
N SER A 458 66.46 46.63 -32.39
CA SER A 458 66.33 48.04 -32.76
C SER A 458 67.19 48.41 -33.98
N GLY A 459 66.67 49.29 -34.83
CA GLY A 459 67.42 49.81 -35.97
C GLY A 459 68.61 50.67 -35.52
N SER A 460 69.70 50.65 -36.28
CA SER A 460 70.85 51.51 -35.99
C SER A 460 70.53 52.97 -36.31
N SER A 461 71.03 53.89 -35.48
CA SER A 461 70.87 55.31 -35.76
C SER A 461 71.71 55.74 -36.96
N GLY A 462 71.10 56.50 -37.86
CA GLY A 462 71.82 57.23 -38.90
C GLY A 462 72.53 58.45 -38.31
N ASN A 463 73.65 58.85 -38.90
CA ASN A 463 74.36 60.08 -38.51
C ASN A 463 74.67 60.91 -39.77
N GLY A 464 74.50 62.22 -39.72
CA GLY A 464 74.70 63.10 -40.88
C GLY A 464 73.64 62.89 -41.98
N SER A 465 74.07 62.47 -43.18
CA SER A 465 73.19 62.26 -44.35
C SER A 465 72.54 60.87 -44.42
N VAL A 466 72.80 60.00 -43.43
CA VAL A 466 72.35 58.61 -43.39
C VAL A 466 70.99 58.51 -42.67
N GLY A 467 70.05 57.77 -43.27
CA GLY A 467 68.75 57.50 -42.66
C GLY A 467 68.85 56.47 -41.54
N GLY A 468 67.87 56.46 -40.64
CA GLY A 468 67.80 55.44 -39.59
C GLY A 468 67.45 54.06 -40.15
N GLY A 469 68.07 53.00 -39.62
CA GLY A 469 67.69 51.62 -39.96
C GLY A 469 66.30 51.26 -39.44
N GLY A 470 65.55 50.41 -40.15
CA GLY A 470 64.26 49.90 -39.69
C GLY A 470 64.43 48.93 -38.51
N GLY A 471 63.42 48.82 -37.65
CA GLY A 471 63.39 47.84 -36.58
C GLY A 471 63.29 46.40 -37.11
N GLY A 472 63.80 45.46 -36.33
CA GLY A 472 63.81 44.01 -36.60
C GLY A 472 63.05 43.21 -35.53
N TYR A 473 62.12 42.39 -35.98
CA TYR A 473 61.44 41.32 -35.25
C TYR A 473 60.81 40.38 -36.30
N GLY A 474 60.98 39.06 -36.19
CA GLY A 474 60.53 38.15 -37.26
C GLY A 474 61.48 38.04 -38.46
N ALA A 475 61.99 39.17 -38.93
CA ALA A 475 63.02 39.29 -39.96
C ALA A 475 63.92 40.51 -39.69
N ALA A 476 64.94 40.70 -40.52
CA ALA A 476 65.81 41.87 -40.42
C ALA A 476 65.08 43.13 -40.89
N GLY A 477 65.26 44.24 -40.17
CA GLY A 477 64.85 45.56 -40.63
C GLY A 477 65.68 45.98 -41.85
N GLY A 478 65.14 46.87 -42.68
CA GLY A 478 65.87 47.41 -43.82
C GLY A 478 66.89 48.45 -43.37
N GLY A 479 68.04 48.53 -44.05
CA GLY A 479 69.00 49.61 -43.84
C GLY A 479 68.48 50.96 -44.33
N GLY A 480 68.87 52.03 -43.62
CA GLY A 480 68.61 53.43 -44.01
C GLY A 480 69.79 54.03 -44.77
N GLY A 481 70.34 53.30 -45.75
CA GLY A 481 71.64 53.58 -46.36
C GLY A 481 72.78 52.86 -45.62
N ASN A 482 73.73 53.59 -45.02
CA ASN A 482 74.82 52.98 -44.24
C ASN A 482 74.41 52.55 -42.81
N ALA A 483 73.23 52.95 -42.33
CA ALA A 483 72.70 52.48 -41.06
C ALA A 483 72.12 51.07 -41.24
N ASN A 484 72.65 50.13 -40.45
CA ASN A 484 72.15 48.77 -40.45
C ASN A 484 70.72 48.72 -39.89
N GLY A 485 69.84 48.00 -40.59
CA GLY A 485 68.56 47.61 -40.02
C GLY A 485 68.73 46.70 -38.80
N GLY A 486 67.69 46.65 -37.98
CA GLY A 486 67.66 45.83 -36.79
C GLY A 486 67.76 44.34 -37.11
N ALA A 487 68.48 43.59 -36.28
CA ALA A 487 68.60 42.15 -36.42
C ALA A 487 67.24 41.45 -36.26
N ALA A 488 67.05 40.34 -36.97
CA ALA A 488 65.89 39.49 -36.74
C ALA A 488 65.94 38.91 -35.32
N ASN A 489 64.82 38.98 -34.60
CA ASN A 489 64.69 38.41 -33.25
C ASN A 489 63.39 37.58 -33.09
N GLY A 490 63.30 36.82 -31.99
CA GLY A 490 62.29 35.82 -31.68
C GLY A 490 62.55 34.48 -32.38
N THR A 491 61.99 33.38 -31.85
CA THR A 491 62.08 32.07 -32.51
C THR A 491 60.94 31.87 -33.52
N ALA A 492 61.16 31.10 -34.59
CA ALA A 492 60.09 30.76 -35.54
C ALA A 492 59.18 29.63 -35.03
N THR A 493 59.71 28.70 -34.23
CA THR A 493 59.05 27.44 -33.86
C THR A 493 58.58 27.35 -32.41
N GLY A 494 58.93 28.31 -31.53
CA GLY A 494 58.46 28.37 -30.15
C GLY A 494 57.11 29.09 -30.01
N ILE A 495 56.54 29.05 -28.79
CA ILE A 495 55.30 29.76 -28.41
C ILE A 495 55.58 31.15 -27.79
N ASP A 496 56.81 31.62 -27.90
CA ASP A 496 57.24 32.96 -27.53
C ASP A 496 56.80 33.97 -28.59
N ILE A 497 56.25 35.09 -28.14
CA ILE A 497 56.09 36.30 -28.95
C ILE A 497 56.60 37.49 -28.14
N ASP A 498 57.09 38.50 -28.85
CA ASP A 498 57.53 39.77 -28.29
C ASP A 498 56.94 40.92 -29.11
N PHE A 499 57.06 42.12 -28.55
CA PHE A 499 56.80 43.37 -29.22
C PHE A 499 57.76 43.61 -30.38
N GLY A 500 57.30 44.35 -31.38
CA GLY A 500 58.16 44.85 -32.43
C GLY A 500 59.19 45.83 -31.85
N SER A 501 60.44 45.72 -32.32
CA SER A 501 61.50 46.69 -32.06
C SER A 501 61.26 48.02 -32.79
N GLY A 502 61.69 49.13 -32.17
CA GLY A 502 61.64 50.45 -32.79
C GLY A 502 62.71 50.63 -33.86
N GLY A 503 62.47 51.55 -34.79
CA GLY A 503 63.46 51.97 -35.78
C GLY A 503 64.63 52.75 -35.16
N GLY A 504 65.72 52.89 -35.89
CA GLY A 504 66.83 53.75 -35.52
C GLY A 504 66.52 55.21 -35.80
N ASN A 505 66.93 56.10 -34.91
CA ASN A 505 66.78 57.53 -35.15
C ASN A 505 67.75 57.98 -36.23
N SER A 506 67.49 59.13 -36.82
CA SER A 506 68.56 59.92 -37.43
C SER A 506 68.62 61.22 -36.63
N ASP A 507 68.51 62.35 -37.31
CA ASP A 507 68.27 63.63 -36.65
C ASP A 507 66.80 63.71 -36.13
N CYS A 508 65.94 62.78 -36.58
CA CYS A 508 64.57 62.54 -36.12
C CYS A 508 64.41 61.31 -35.25
N ASN A 509 63.39 61.35 -34.38
CA ASN A 509 62.86 60.16 -33.74
C ASN A 509 62.33 59.17 -34.78
N ALA A 510 62.70 57.89 -34.65
CA ALA A 510 62.18 56.81 -35.48
C ALA A 510 60.74 56.43 -35.10
N ALA A 511 60.20 55.40 -35.74
CA ALA A 511 58.91 54.83 -35.36
C ALA A 511 59.04 53.71 -34.31
N ALA A 512 58.02 53.60 -33.46
CA ALA A 512 57.87 52.51 -32.50
C ALA A 512 57.43 51.21 -33.20
N GLY A 513 57.84 50.06 -32.66
CA GLY A 513 57.41 48.76 -33.16
C GLY A 513 55.95 48.43 -32.80
N GLY A 514 55.46 47.30 -33.28
CA GLY A 514 54.07 46.85 -33.09
C GLY A 514 53.83 46.12 -31.77
N GLY A 515 52.57 46.05 -31.36
CA GLY A 515 52.09 45.39 -30.13
C GLY A 515 52.28 43.87 -30.10
N ALA A 516 51.85 43.23 -29.01
CA ALA A 516 51.88 41.78 -28.89
C ALA A 516 50.61 41.23 -28.26
N ILE A 517 50.00 40.22 -28.91
CA ILE A 517 48.81 39.53 -28.40
C ILE A 517 48.93 38.02 -28.51
N THR A 518 48.52 37.33 -27.44
CA THR A 518 48.34 35.89 -27.38
C THR A 518 46.88 35.56 -27.13
N LEU A 519 46.32 34.62 -27.90
CA LEU A 519 45.04 33.97 -27.65
C LEU A 519 45.29 32.50 -27.31
N ARG A 520 44.79 32.02 -26.16
CA ARG A 520 44.87 30.60 -25.76
C ARG A 520 43.51 30.10 -25.34
N ALA A 521 42.98 29.08 -26.01
CA ALA A 521 41.74 28.44 -25.58
C ALA A 521 41.56 27.00 -26.06
N SER A 522 40.55 26.29 -25.58
CA SER A 522 40.17 25.00 -26.20
C SER A 522 39.50 25.23 -27.56
N SER A 523 38.66 26.27 -27.67
CA SER A 523 37.99 26.64 -28.92
C SER A 523 38.13 28.14 -29.23
N ILE A 524 38.63 28.49 -30.41
CA ILE A 524 38.75 29.87 -30.89
C ILE A 524 37.98 30.05 -32.20
N THR A 525 37.08 31.04 -32.23
CA THR A 525 36.44 31.56 -33.45
C THR A 525 36.94 32.98 -33.71
N LEU A 526 37.68 33.18 -34.79
CA LEU A 526 38.34 34.44 -35.10
C LEU A 526 37.80 35.03 -36.42
N ASN A 527 36.84 35.94 -36.33
CA ASN A 527 36.25 36.63 -37.49
C ASN A 527 36.65 38.10 -37.59
N GLY A 528 37.18 38.68 -36.51
CA GLY A 528 37.58 40.07 -36.38
C GLY A 528 38.99 40.37 -36.91
N ASN A 529 39.48 41.59 -36.65
CA ASN A 529 40.80 42.05 -37.09
C ASN A 529 41.80 42.14 -35.91
N ILE A 530 42.99 41.57 -36.04
CA ILE A 530 44.09 41.75 -35.09
C ILE A 530 45.23 42.48 -35.77
N ASN A 531 45.51 43.71 -35.36
CA ASN A 531 46.57 44.54 -35.92
C ASN A 531 47.67 44.82 -34.88
N VAL A 532 48.86 44.28 -35.11
CA VAL A 532 50.09 44.56 -34.36
C VAL A 532 51.19 45.12 -35.25
N THR A 533 50.79 45.93 -36.23
CA THR A 533 51.71 46.55 -37.18
C THR A 533 52.63 47.56 -36.50
N GLY A 534 53.89 47.63 -36.94
CA GLY A 534 54.83 48.67 -36.51
C GLY A 534 54.41 50.04 -37.03
N ASN A 535 54.65 51.10 -36.25
CA ASN A 535 54.20 52.42 -36.66
C ASN A 535 54.95 52.89 -37.91
N THR A 536 54.28 53.66 -38.76
CA THR A 536 54.94 54.43 -39.81
C THR A 536 55.34 55.77 -39.23
N ASN A 537 56.52 56.27 -39.60
CA ASN A 537 56.97 57.55 -39.06
C ASN A 537 56.25 58.69 -39.80
N ALA A 538 55.18 59.23 -39.19
CA ALA A 538 54.36 60.29 -39.76
C ALA A 538 54.92 61.68 -39.39
N SER A 539 55.83 62.16 -40.23
CA SER A 539 55.92 63.55 -40.68
C SER A 539 55.72 64.68 -39.64
N SER A 540 56.56 64.77 -38.61
CA SER A 540 56.63 65.98 -37.76
C SER A 540 57.99 66.69 -37.75
N CYS A 541 58.99 66.16 -38.45
CA CYS A 541 60.38 66.62 -38.31
C CYS A 541 61.09 66.88 -39.65
N GLY A 542 60.41 67.44 -40.64
CA GLY A 542 61.06 67.93 -41.87
C GLY A 542 61.84 66.87 -42.66
N GLU A 543 62.92 67.29 -43.33
CA GLU A 543 63.70 66.57 -44.36
C GLU A 543 64.58 65.41 -43.84
N GLU A 544 64.24 64.84 -42.70
CA GLU A 544 65.07 63.86 -41.98
C GLU A 544 64.37 62.49 -41.93
N ALA A 545 65.15 61.41 -41.89
CA ALA A 545 64.64 60.08 -42.25
C ALA A 545 64.82 59.07 -41.11
N GLY A 546 63.81 58.95 -40.24
CA GLY A 546 63.78 57.91 -39.20
C GLY A 546 63.38 56.54 -39.78
N GLY A 547 63.90 55.46 -39.18
CA GLY A 547 63.53 54.09 -39.55
C GLY A 547 62.11 53.71 -39.12
N GLY A 548 61.47 52.84 -39.91
CA GLY A 548 60.16 52.27 -39.57
C GLY A 548 60.23 51.27 -38.41
N GLY A 549 59.19 51.18 -37.59
CA GLY A 549 59.10 50.19 -36.52
C GLY A 549 58.79 48.79 -37.08
N SER A 550 59.31 47.74 -36.46
CA SER A 550 58.94 46.37 -36.89
C SER A 550 57.53 46.00 -36.44
N GLY A 551 56.87 45.10 -37.19
CA GLY A 551 55.64 44.45 -36.74
C GLY A 551 55.88 43.64 -35.47
N GLY A 552 54.83 43.46 -34.66
CA GLY A 552 54.91 42.74 -33.40
C GLY A 552 54.46 41.28 -33.50
N GLY A 553 53.98 40.73 -32.39
CA GLY A 553 53.68 39.30 -32.25
C GLY A 553 52.20 38.96 -32.13
N ILE A 554 51.73 37.98 -32.90
CA ILE A 554 50.43 37.34 -32.71
C ILE A 554 50.66 35.85 -32.47
N LEU A 555 50.14 35.34 -31.35
CA LEU A 555 50.12 33.92 -31.03
C LEU A 555 48.68 33.46 -30.83
N VAL A 556 48.29 32.37 -31.48
CA VAL A 556 47.02 31.69 -31.26
C VAL A 556 47.32 30.23 -30.95
N VAL A 557 46.86 29.75 -29.81
CA VAL A 557 46.98 28.35 -29.39
C VAL A 557 45.58 27.83 -29.10
N SER A 558 45.12 26.84 -29.85
CA SER A 558 43.80 26.25 -29.66
C SER A 558 43.77 24.73 -29.77
N GLU A 559 42.71 24.07 -29.31
CA GLU A 559 42.41 22.72 -29.80
C GLU A 559 41.66 22.81 -31.13
N TYR A 560 40.65 23.69 -31.20
CA TYR A 560 39.83 23.97 -32.39
C TYR A 560 39.94 25.44 -32.83
N LEU A 561 40.25 25.70 -34.10
CA LEU A 561 40.42 27.06 -34.63
C LEU A 561 39.59 27.28 -35.90
N ASN A 562 38.63 28.20 -35.84
CA ASN A 562 37.74 28.55 -36.96
C ASN A 562 37.66 30.07 -37.18
N GLY A 563 37.18 30.49 -38.34
CA GLY A 563 36.83 31.89 -38.64
C GLY A 563 37.49 32.46 -39.90
N THR A 564 37.19 33.72 -40.22
CA THR A 564 37.62 34.39 -41.46
C THR A 564 38.39 35.69 -41.23
N GLY A 565 38.82 35.95 -40.00
CA GLY A 565 39.41 37.23 -39.57
C GLY A 565 40.72 37.61 -40.26
N LEU A 566 41.15 38.86 -40.06
CA LEU A 566 42.40 39.41 -40.58
C LEU A 566 43.42 39.52 -39.44
N LEU A 567 44.65 39.05 -39.67
CA LEU A 567 45.75 39.14 -38.71
C LEU A 567 46.94 39.83 -39.37
N GLU A 568 47.35 40.97 -38.83
CA GLU A 568 48.39 41.82 -39.40
C GLU A 568 49.50 42.08 -38.39
N ALA A 569 50.72 41.73 -38.77
CA ALA A 569 51.94 42.09 -38.08
C ALA A 569 52.91 42.67 -39.11
N LYS A 570 52.54 43.79 -39.74
CA LYS A 570 53.37 44.39 -40.80
C LYS A 570 54.46 45.29 -40.22
N GLY A 571 55.52 45.51 -40.98
CA GLY A 571 56.51 46.52 -40.69
C GLY A 571 56.04 47.92 -41.08
N GLY A 572 56.42 48.91 -40.27
CA GLY A 572 56.18 50.31 -40.56
C GLY A 572 57.10 50.82 -41.68
N GLN A 573 56.59 51.74 -42.50
CA GLN A 573 57.37 52.39 -43.54
C GLN A 573 58.43 53.32 -42.94
N GLY A 574 59.63 53.29 -43.52
CA GLY A 574 60.68 54.26 -43.22
C GLY A 574 60.33 55.63 -43.80
N GLN A 575 60.80 56.70 -43.16
CA GLN A 575 60.49 58.06 -43.59
C GLN A 575 61.28 58.44 -44.85
N SER A 576 60.60 59.03 -45.82
CA SER A 576 61.23 59.61 -47.01
C SER A 576 61.94 60.93 -46.69
N SER A 577 63.07 61.19 -47.36
CA SER A 577 63.78 62.48 -47.32
C SER A 577 64.12 62.93 -48.74
N ASN A 578 64.10 64.24 -48.97
CA ASN A 578 64.50 64.86 -50.23
C ASN A 578 66.00 65.17 -50.30
N ASN A 579 66.67 65.35 -49.14
CA ASN A 579 68.05 65.85 -49.05
C ASN A 579 69.01 64.87 -48.36
N LYS A 580 68.52 63.72 -47.88
CA LYS A 580 69.30 62.64 -47.23
C LYS A 580 68.90 61.25 -47.76
N GLU A 581 69.61 60.23 -47.29
CA GLU A 581 69.20 58.83 -47.43
C GLU A 581 67.87 58.61 -46.68
N GLY A 582 66.94 57.87 -47.27
CA GLY A 582 65.65 57.57 -46.66
C GLY A 582 65.77 56.55 -45.51
N GLY A 583 64.75 56.48 -44.67
CA GLY A 583 64.70 55.55 -43.55
C GLY A 583 64.50 54.13 -44.05
N GLY A 584 65.13 53.18 -43.38
CA GLY A 584 64.90 51.77 -43.63
C GLY A 584 63.48 51.35 -43.21
N GLY A 585 62.85 50.47 -43.99
CA GLY A 585 61.55 49.91 -43.62
C GLY A 585 61.68 48.95 -42.43
N GLY A 586 60.73 48.99 -41.49
CA GLY A 586 60.67 48.03 -40.40
C GLY A 586 60.36 46.63 -40.93
N SER A 587 60.87 45.57 -40.31
CA SER A 587 60.52 44.20 -40.70
C SER A 587 59.06 43.88 -40.37
N GLY A 588 58.48 42.92 -41.10
CA GLY A 588 57.22 42.30 -40.68
C GLY A 588 57.45 41.43 -39.44
N GLY A 589 56.45 41.31 -38.58
CA GLY A 589 56.51 40.61 -37.30
C GLY A 589 56.23 39.10 -37.39
N ARG A 590 55.68 38.51 -36.33
CA ARG A 590 55.41 37.07 -36.26
C ARG A 590 53.95 36.77 -36.02
N ILE A 591 53.39 35.87 -36.82
CA ILE A 591 52.05 35.29 -36.60
C ILE A 591 52.19 33.79 -36.44
N LYS A 592 51.77 33.25 -35.30
CA LYS A 592 51.88 31.82 -34.99
C LYS A 592 50.50 31.29 -34.63
N LEU A 593 50.00 30.31 -35.39
CA LEU A 593 48.73 29.64 -35.12
C LEU A 593 48.98 28.16 -34.88
N PHE A 594 48.73 27.68 -33.67
CA PHE A 594 48.84 26.27 -33.28
C PHE A 594 47.46 25.71 -32.99
N TRP A 595 47.15 24.55 -33.57
CA TRP A 595 45.94 23.80 -33.25
C TRP A 595 46.21 22.30 -33.18
N SER A 596 45.45 21.57 -32.36
CA SER A 596 45.60 20.11 -32.21
C SER A 596 44.54 19.29 -32.97
N SER A 597 43.35 19.86 -33.22
CA SER A 597 42.17 19.18 -33.79
C SER A 597 41.70 19.79 -35.12
N LEU A 598 40.38 19.95 -35.36
CA LEU A 598 39.82 20.54 -36.59
C LEU A 598 40.19 22.04 -36.72
N ASN A 599 40.72 22.44 -37.87
CA ASN A 599 40.96 23.84 -38.25
C ASN A 599 40.18 24.18 -39.52
N THR A 600 39.26 25.14 -39.43
CA THR A 600 38.58 25.72 -40.61
C THR A 600 38.82 27.23 -40.73
N PHE A 601 39.87 27.76 -40.10
CA PHE A 601 40.26 29.14 -40.26
C PHE A 601 40.72 29.41 -41.69
N SER A 602 40.01 30.30 -42.38
CA SER A 602 40.24 30.70 -43.78
C SER A 602 40.51 32.21 -43.91
N GLY A 603 40.86 32.86 -42.81
CA GLY A 603 41.19 34.28 -42.76
C GLY A 603 42.56 34.64 -43.37
N THR A 604 42.86 35.94 -43.40
CA THR A 604 44.06 36.48 -44.05
C THR A 604 45.17 36.75 -43.04
N LEU A 605 46.39 36.29 -43.31
CA LEU A 605 47.58 36.61 -42.52
C LEU A 605 48.51 37.55 -43.29
N SER A 606 48.96 38.62 -42.66
CA SER A 606 49.88 39.58 -43.30
C SER A 606 51.05 39.94 -42.41
N VAL A 607 52.26 39.60 -42.88
CA VAL A 607 53.54 39.85 -42.20
C VAL A 607 54.51 40.61 -43.12
N ALA A 608 53.98 41.47 -43.99
CA ALA A 608 54.80 42.20 -44.95
C ALA A 608 55.79 43.15 -44.25
N GLY A 609 57.02 43.23 -44.78
CA GLY A 609 57.95 44.28 -44.38
C GLY A 609 57.47 45.67 -44.80
N GLY A 610 57.86 46.68 -44.04
CA GLY A 610 57.63 48.07 -44.38
C GLY A 610 58.47 48.50 -45.59
N LEU A 611 57.92 49.41 -46.39
CA LEU A 611 58.67 50.02 -47.48
C LEU A 611 59.79 50.92 -46.95
N ALA A 612 60.88 51.01 -47.69
CA ALA A 612 61.89 52.04 -47.48
C ALA A 612 61.33 53.42 -47.80
N GLY A 613 61.81 54.43 -47.08
CA GLY A 613 61.60 55.82 -47.48
C GLY A 613 62.37 56.15 -48.75
N SER A 614 61.80 57.00 -49.61
CA SER A 614 62.51 57.53 -50.79
C SER A 614 63.53 58.58 -50.35
N GLY A 615 64.79 58.46 -50.79
CA GLY A 615 65.92 59.35 -50.48
C GLY A 615 66.66 59.83 -51.72
N GLY A 616 67.46 60.90 -51.61
CA GLY A 616 68.24 61.46 -52.72
C GLY A 616 69.44 60.61 -53.20
N GLN A 617 69.76 59.51 -52.50
CA GLN A 617 70.84 58.57 -52.82
C GLN A 617 70.40 57.10 -52.68
N SER A 618 71.13 56.15 -53.28
CA SER A 618 70.77 54.72 -53.36
C SER A 618 71.32 53.94 -52.15
N GLY A 619 70.52 53.03 -51.56
CA GLY A 619 70.95 52.22 -50.41
C GLY A 619 69.88 51.91 -49.34
N MET A 620 68.70 52.52 -49.40
CA MET A 620 67.62 52.20 -48.47
C MET A 620 66.99 50.86 -48.83
N GLN A 621 66.68 50.06 -47.82
CA GLN A 621 66.11 48.73 -48.00
C GLN A 621 64.72 48.66 -47.36
N PRO A 622 63.75 48.00 -48.01
CA PRO A 622 62.53 47.61 -47.32
C PRO A 622 62.87 46.62 -46.21
N GLY A 623 62.02 46.56 -45.19
CA GLY A 623 62.14 45.54 -44.17
C GLY A 623 61.91 44.15 -44.75
N GLY A 624 62.54 43.14 -44.16
CA GLY A 624 62.24 41.76 -44.48
C GLY A 624 60.80 41.41 -44.15
N ASN A 625 60.19 40.52 -44.94
CA ASN A 625 58.91 39.91 -44.57
C ASN A 625 59.09 39.08 -43.30
N GLY A 626 58.15 39.23 -42.37
CA GLY A 626 58.11 38.46 -41.15
C GLY A 626 57.77 36.99 -41.39
N THR A 627 57.48 36.27 -40.30
CA THR A 627 57.17 34.84 -40.37
C THR A 627 55.73 34.57 -39.95
N SER A 628 54.99 33.84 -40.78
CA SER A 628 53.75 33.17 -40.37
C SER A 628 53.99 31.67 -40.26
N VAL A 629 53.54 31.05 -39.17
CA VAL A 629 53.65 29.60 -38.92
C VAL A 629 52.29 29.06 -38.54
N GLN A 630 51.85 28.00 -39.23
CA GLN A 630 50.55 27.35 -39.03
C GLN A 630 50.68 25.81 -38.90
N PRO A 631 51.29 25.26 -37.85
CA PRO A 631 51.44 23.82 -37.72
C PRO A 631 50.27 23.22 -36.92
N GLN A 632 49.72 22.11 -37.43
CA GLN A 632 48.92 21.21 -36.60
C GLN A 632 49.86 20.45 -35.67
N VAL A 633 49.67 20.56 -34.36
CA VAL A 633 50.50 19.87 -33.36
C VAL A 633 49.62 18.87 -32.58
N PRO A 634 49.73 17.56 -32.86
CA PRO A 634 49.01 16.55 -32.12
C PRO A 634 49.40 16.57 -30.63
N GLY A 635 48.41 16.62 -29.72
CA GLY A 635 48.64 16.42 -28.28
C GLY A 635 48.91 17.67 -27.42
N ILE A 636 48.62 18.88 -27.89
CA ILE A 636 48.58 20.06 -27.00
C ILE A 636 47.25 20.05 -26.23
N THR A 637 47.15 19.25 -25.17
CA THR A 637 46.06 19.34 -24.18
C THR A 637 46.65 19.98 -22.93
N GLN A 638 46.50 21.30 -22.75
CA GLN A 638 46.90 21.98 -21.51
C GLN A 638 45.66 22.45 -20.74
N THR A 639 45.54 21.99 -19.51
CA THR A 639 44.60 22.44 -18.49
C THR A 639 45.19 23.70 -17.82
N PHE A 640 44.44 24.80 -17.71
CA PHE A 640 44.98 26.12 -17.37
C PHE A 640 44.58 26.64 -15.97
N ALA A 641 45.58 26.98 -15.14
CA ALA A 641 45.51 27.82 -13.93
C ALA A 641 46.75 28.75 -13.89
N VAL A 642 46.73 29.92 -13.23
CA VAL A 642 47.68 31.06 -13.42
C VAL A 642 48.37 31.53 -12.12
N GLU A 643 49.65 31.99 -12.16
CA GLU A 643 50.28 33.01 -11.25
C GLU A 643 51.76 33.44 -11.60
N VAL A 644 52.26 34.60 -11.08
CA VAL A 644 53.56 35.36 -11.34
C VAL A 644 54.23 35.83 -10.01
N PRO A 645 55.59 35.82 -9.74
CA PRO A 645 56.00 36.54 -8.48
C PRO A 645 57.43 37.14 -8.22
N VAL A 646 57.48 37.96 -7.13
CA VAL A 646 58.58 38.43 -6.25
C VAL A 646 58.67 37.47 -5.04
N SER A 647 59.80 37.27 -4.33
CA SER A 647 59.84 36.46 -3.08
C SER A 647 59.30 37.17 -1.85
N ILE A 648 58.14 37.79 -2.01
CA ILE A 648 57.21 38.01 -0.91
C ILE A 648 56.71 36.62 -0.46
N PRO A 649 56.69 36.33 0.86
CA PRO A 649 55.88 35.22 1.31
C PRO A 649 54.42 35.59 0.98
N THR A 650 53.64 34.65 0.47
CA THR A 650 52.19 34.75 0.47
C THR A 650 51.72 33.87 1.62
N ALA A 651 51.29 34.50 2.71
CA ALA A 651 50.73 33.82 3.86
C ALA A 651 49.44 33.12 3.44
N ASN A 652 49.33 31.82 3.70
CA ASN A 652 48.09 31.10 3.46
C ASN A 652 48.04 29.85 4.33
N PHE A 653 46.84 29.47 4.75
CA PHE A 653 46.63 28.20 5.40
C PHE A 653 45.33 27.55 4.94
N ALA A 654 45.33 26.22 4.97
CA ALA A 654 44.09 25.45 4.89
C ALA A 654 43.70 24.97 6.29
N ALA A 655 42.45 25.24 6.64
CA ALA A 655 41.79 24.64 7.78
C ALA A 655 40.41 24.21 7.32
N GLN A 656 39.93 23.07 7.81
CA GLN A 656 38.58 22.62 7.52
C GLN A 656 37.60 23.28 8.49
N ASN A 657 36.40 23.60 7.99
CA ASN A 657 35.28 23.89 8.88
C ASN A 657 34.94 22.62 9.64
N VAL A 658 34.86 22.71 10.96
CA VAL A 658 34.61 21.56 11.83
C VAL A 658 33.43 21.84 12.75
N CYS A 659 33.08 20.86 13.57
CA CYS A 659 32.09 21.00 14.62
C CYS A 659 32.76 21.41 15.93
N VAL A 660 31.97 21.95 16.86
CA VAL A 660 32.44 22.24 18.23
C VAL A 660 33.21 21.05 18.83
N ASN A 661 34.33 21.33 19.48
CA ASN A 661 35.27 20.38 20.09
C ASN A 661 36.00 19.42 19.13
N SER A 662 35.77 19.48 17.83
CA SER A 662 36.61 18.77 16.86
C SER A 662 37.96 19.47 16.71
N LEU A 663 39.03 18.69 16.56
CA LEU A 663 40.37 19.22 16.26
C LEU A 663 40.43 19.72 14.82
N THR A 664 40.53 21.03 14.65
CA THR A 664 40.88 21.67 13.37
C THR A 664 42.39 21.58 13.18
N SER A 665 42.83 20.92 12.11
CA SER A 665 44.22 20.95 11.70
C SER A 665 44.47 22.14 10.80
N PHE A 666 45.41 23.00 11.18
CA PHE A 666 45.83 24.14 10.39
C PHE A 666 47.10 23.75 9.63
N ASN A 667 46.99 23.69 8.31
CA ASN A 667 48.09 23.35 7.43
C ASN A 667 48.64 24.63 6.80
N ASP A 668 49.91 24.93 7.06
CA ASP A 668 50.63 26.01 6.42
C ASP A 668 50.77 25.72 4.92
N GLN A 669 50.11 26.54 4.11
CA GLN A 669 50.19 26.52 2.65
C GLN A 669 50.92 27.74 2.11
N SER A 670 51.62 28.46 3.00
CA SER A 670 52.33 29.67 2.62
C SER A 670 53.42 29.34 1.63
N SER A 671 53.50 30.14 0.59
CA SER A 671 54.51 29.97 -0.46
C SER A 671 55.43 31.18 -0.49
N VAL A 672 56.67 30.97 -0.94
CA VAL A 672 57.64 32.03 -1.17
C VAL A 672 58.37 31.70 -2.47
N GLN A 673 58.66 32.70 -3.31
CA GLN A 673 59.37 32.45 -4.58
C GLN A 673 60.77 31.86 -4.39
N ALA A 674 61.26 31.25 -5.48
CA ALA A 674 62.39 30.32 -5.67
C ALA A 674 63.75 30.60 -4.98
N SER A 675 63.91 31.66 -4.19
CA SER A 675 65.11 31.97 -3.41
C SER A 675 64.86 32.35 -1.94
N GLY A 676 63.60 32.43 -1.49
CA GLY A 676 63.24 32.72 -0.09
C GLY A 676 62.91 31.46 0.72
N SER A 677 63.00 31.54 2.04
CA SER A 677 62.50 30.50 2.97
C SER A 677 61.74 31.15 4.12
N ILE A 678 60.63 30.54 4.52
CA ILE A 678 59.85 30.94 5.70
C ILE A 678 60.51 30.35 6.94
N THR A 679 60.68 31.15 8.00
CA THR A 679 61.41 30.76 9.21
C THR A 679 60.61 30.95 10.51
N GLN A 680 59.51 31.70 10.48
CA GLN A 680 58.65 31.93 11.64
C GLN A 680 57.18 31.92 11.25
N TRP A 681 56.36 31.39 12.17
CA TRP A 681 54.91 31.27 12.08
C TRP A 681 54.28 31.80 13.37
N SER A 682 53.19 32.55 13.23
CA SER A 682 52.40 33.05 14.36
C SER A 682 50.92 32.92 14.05
N TRP A 683 50.19 32.28 14.94
CA TRP A 683 48.76 32.02 14.86
C TRP A 683 48.04 32.68 16.02
N ASP A 684 46.94 33.36 15.72
CA ASP A 684 45.91 33.77 16.67
C ASP A 684 44.58 33.16 16.21
N PHE A 685 44.00 32.29 17.04
CA PHE A 685 42.80 31.54 16.70
C PHE A 685 41.49 32.32 16.95
N ASP A 686 41.57 33.57 17.39
CA ASP A 686 40.42 34.47 17.65
C ASP A 686 39.50 34.00 18.81
N ASP A 687 40.01 33.12 19.66
CA ASP A 687 39.37 32.67 20.91
C ASP A 687 40.24 32.93 22.16
N GLY A 688 41.32 33.70 21.98
CA GLY A 688 42.32 34.00 23.00
C GLY A 688 43.48 33.01 23.07
N SER A 689 43.46 31.94 22.26
CA SER A 689 44.58 31.00 22.13
C SER A 689 45.47 31.31 20.93
N THR A 690 46.76 30.97 21.03
CA THR A 690 47.77 31.26 19.99
C THR A 690 48.70 30.07 19.77
N SER A 691 49.43 30.06 18.65
CA SER A 691 50.47 29.06 18.38
C SER A 691 51.62 29.63 17.53
N THR A 692 52.80 29.02 17.63
CA THR A 692 53.96 29.34 16.77
C THR A 692 54.45 28.14 15.98
N SER A 693 53.73 27.01 16.03
CA SER A 693 54.07 25.82 15.24
C SER A 693 53.70 26.05 13.78
N GLN A 694 54.45 25.48 12.83
CA GLN A 694 54.13 25.59 11.41
C GLN A 694 52.74 25.01 11.08
N ASN A 695 52.41 23.83 11.61
CA ASN A 695 51.12 23.16 11.37
C ASN A 695 50.44 22.81 12.71
N PRO A 696 49.76 23.75 13.40
CA PRO A 696 49.14 23.47 14.67
C PRO A 696 47.77 22.77 14.53
N THR A 697 47.30 22.18 15.62
CA THR A 697 45.91 21.72 15.75
C THR A 697 45.24 22.50 16.87
N HIS A 698 43.97 22.87 16.70
CA HIS A 698 43.21 23.60 17.70
C HIS A 698 41.75 23.14 17.75
N ALA A 699 41.11 23.19 18.92
CA ALA A 699 39.71 22.82 19.10
C ALA A 699 38.94 23.96 19.77
N TYR A 700 37.82 24.33 19.16
CA TYR A 700 36.98 25.43 19.61
C TYR A 700 35.83 24.93 20.50
N ALA A 701 35.68 25.51 21.69
CA ALA A 701 34.67 25.10 22.66
C ALA A 701 33.25 25.62 22.34
N THR A 702 33.14 26.64 21.50
CA THR A 702 31.88 27.30 21.12
C THR A 702 31.72 27.38 19.61
N ALA A 703 30.47 27.28 19.14
CA ALA A 703 30.15 27.48 17.73
C ALA A 703 30.27 28.96 17.35
N GLY A 704 30.73 29.23 16.14
CA GLY A 704 30.98 30.60 15.67
C GLY A 704 31.91 30.63 14.47
N THR A 705 32.06 31.82 13.91
CA THR A 705 33.07 32.11 12.90
C THR A 705 34.25 32.77 13.59
N TYR A 706 35.44 32.22 13.41
CA TYR A 706 36.68 32.73 14.00
C TYR A 706 37.57 33.28 12.89
N ASP A 707 38.00 34.54 13.04
CA ASP A 707 38.88 35.22 12.10
C ASP A 707 40.34 34.90 12.45
N VAL A 708 40.80 33.70 12.07
CA VAL A 708 42.13 33.21 12.43
C VAL A 708 43.20 34.03 11.72
N THR A 709 44.01 34.73 12.50
CA THR A 709 45.12 35.54 12.00
C THR A 709 46.39 34.69 11.94
N PHE A 710 46.93 34.53 10.74
CA PHE A 710 48.15 33.78 10.48
C PHE A 710 49.21 34.68 9.84
N ILE A 711 50.37 34.76 10.47
CA ILE A 711 51.50 35.59 10.02
C ILE A 711 52.71 34.69 9.78
N VAL A 712 53.29 34.80 8.60
CA VAL A 712 54.55 34.13 8.25
C VAL A 712 55.64 35.13 7.97
N THR A 713 56.87 34.80 8.36
CA THR A 713 58.04 35.67 8.17
C THR A 713 59.15 34.93 7.44
N THR A 714 59.67 35.53 6.36
CA THR A 714 60.83 34.99 5.65
C THR A 714 62.13 35.25 6.39
N ALA A 715 63.18 34.51 6.05
CA ALA A 715 64.53 34.70 6.59
C ALA A 715 65.10 36.13 6.41
N THR A 716 64.58 36.90 5.44
CA THR A 716 64.97 38.31 5.19
C THR A 716 64.09 39.32 5.93
N GLY A 717 63.17 38.86 6.78
CA GLY A 717 62.31 39.70 7.61
C GLY A 717 61.06 40.25 6.90
N CYS A 718 60.75 39.77 5.69
CA CYS A 718 59.49 40.11 5.02
C CYS A 718 58.36 39.30 5.66
N THR A 719 57.29 39.99 6.06
CA THR A 719 56.11 39.38 6.64
C THR A 719 54.95 39.47 5.67
N ASP A 720 54.10 38.45 5.69
CA ASP A 720 52.78 38.56 5.11
C ASP A 720 51.75 38.01 6.11
N GLN A 721 50.54 38.54 6.04
CA GLN A 721 49.45 38.23 6.96
C GLN A 721 48.24 37.76 6.18
N PHE A 722 47.69 36.63 6.62
CA PHE A 722 46.44 36.09 6.12
C PHE A 722 45.45 35.95 7.26
N ILE A 723 44.25 36.47 7.07
CA ILE A 723 43.11 36.24 7.97
C ILE A 723 42.18 35.28 7.26
N GLY A 724 42.12 34.05 7.77
CA GLY A 724 41.26 32.99 7.25
C GLY A 724 40.11 32.72 8.21
N GLN A 725 38.90 32.56 7.69
CA GLN A 725 37.76 32.20 8.51
C GLN A 725 37.72 30.70 8.74
N VAL A 726 37.61 30.30 10.00
CA VAL A 726 37.22 28.94 10.37
C VAL A 726 35.81 28.99 10.93
N ILE A 727 34.90 28.31 10.26
CA ILE A 727 33.52 28.16 10.73
C ILE A 727 33.46 26.92 11.61
N VAL A 728 33.19 27.13 12.90
CA VAL A 728 32.91 26.07 13.85
C VAL A 728 31.41 25.95 13.98
N ASN A 729 30.88 24.90 13.37
CA ASN A 729 29.46 24.65 13.30
C ASN A 729 28.92 24.16 14.65
N GLU A 730 27.72 24.62 15.00
CA GLU A 730 27.00 24.11 16.16
C GLU A 730 26.76 22.61 16.00
N GLY A 731 27.11 21.83 17.03
CA GLY A 731 26.92 20.39 17.02
C GLY A 731 25.44 20.03 17.10
N ALA A 732 25.02 19.02 16.34
CA ALA A 732 23.73 18.38 16.57
C ALA A 732 23.70 17.77 17.99
N VAL A 733 22.55 17.81 18.65
CA VAL A 733 22.34 17.07 19.90
C VAL A 733 21.34 15.96 19.60
N ALA A 734 21.83 14.74 19.49
CA ALA A 734 20.99 13.57 19.22
C ALA A 734 20.13 13.23 20.45
N GLY A 735 18.81 13.14 20.26
CA GLY A 735 17.86 12.79 21.31
C GLY A 735 16.65 12.07 20.74
N PHE A 736 16.15 11.06 21.46
CA PHE A 736 14.85 10.47 21.15
C PHE A 736 14.17 9.88 22.37
N THR A 737 12.86 9.66 22.24
CA THR A 737 12.06 8.91 23.20
C THR A 737 11.31 7.78 22.49
N ALA A 738 11.17 6.66 23.19
CA ALA A 738 10.44 5.48 22.73
C ALA A 738 9.83 4.78 23.97
N SER A 739 8.67 4.16 23.79
CA SER A 739 8.02 3.39 24.86
C SER A 739 8.41 1.91 24.75
N ASN A 740 8.45 1.21 25.87
CA ASN A 740 8.49 -0.26 25.88
C ASN A 740 7.09 -0.79 25.51
N VAL A 741 7.03 -1.80 24.66
CA VAL A 741 5.76 -2.36 24.14
C VAL A 741 5.81 -3.89 24.11
N CYS A 742 4.70 -4.52 23.75
CA CYS A 742 4.61 -5.95 23.55
C CYS A 742 5.04 -6.34 22.13
N ILE A 743 5.50 -7.57 21.94
CA ILE A 743 5.83 -8.07 20.60
C ILE A 743 4.63 -7.95 19.65
N GLY A 744 4.89 -7.45 18.43
CA GLY A 744 3.86 -7.17 17.42
C GLY A 744 3.34 -5.73 17.43
N ASP A 745 3.47 -5.00 18.54
CA ASP A 745 3.10 -3.59 18.61
C ASP A 745 4.12 -2.71 17.87
N SER A 746 3.63 -1.65 17.23
CA SER A 746 4.48 -0.66 16.56
C SER A 746 4.98 0.38 17.55
N ILE A 747 6.29 0.52 17.66
CA ILE A 747 6.93 1.56 18.47
C ILE A 747 7.15 2.79 17.60
N ILE A 748 6.64 3.94 18.05
CA ILE A 748 6.95 5.23 17.45
C ILE A 748 8.21 5.78 18.14
N PHE A 749 9.26 6.02 17.36
CA PHE A 749 10.49 6.62 17.81
C PHE A 749 10.44 8.13 17.59
N ASN A 750 10.13 8.87 18.66
CA ASN A 750 9.98 10.32 18.58
C ASN A 750 11.34 10.98 18.68
N ASN A 751 11.80 11.57 17.57
CA ASN A 751 13.00 12.38 17.55
C ASN A 751 12.82 13.64 18.42
N THR A 752 13.73 13.83 19.37
CA THR A 752 13.83 15.03 20.22
C THR A 752 15.18 15.75 20.01
N SER A 753 15.90 15.41 18.94
CA SER A 753 17.19 16.02 18.62
C SER A 753 17.05 17.53 18.36
N SER A 754 18.02 18.31 18.83
CA SER A 754 18.06 19.78 18.67
C SER A 754 19.23 20.24 17.79
N ASN A 755 19.37 21.56 17.63
CA ASN A 755 20.45 22.22 16.87
C ASN A 755 20.47 21.83 15.37
N THR A 756 19.35 22.11 14.68
CA THR A 756 19.20 22.06 13.21
C THR A 756 19.62 20.75 12.51
N ALA A 757 19.44 19.60 13.16
CA ALA A 757 19.54 18.29 12.50
C ALA A 757 18.65 18.21 11.24
N THR A 758 19.24 17.88 10.09
CA THR A 758 18.57 17.79 8.78
C THR A 758 18.48 16.36 8.23
N SER A 759 19.24 15.42 8.79
CA SER A 759 19.12 13.99 8.48
C SER A 759 19.14 13.14 9.74
N TRP A 760 18.47 12.00 9.67
CA TRP A 760 18.32 11.02 10.74
C TRP A 760 18.67 9.65 10.18
N VAL A 761 19.44 8.88 10.93
CA VAL A 761 19.74 7.48 10.64
C VAL A 761 19.49 6.68 11.91
N TRP A 762 18.45 5.87 11.86
CA TRP A 762 18.04 4.97 12.92
C TRP A 762 18.64 3.60 12.70
N ASN A 763 19.16 2.99 13.76
CA ASN A 763 19.45 1.57 13.83
C ASN A 763 18.66 1.01 15.02
N PHE A 764 17.73 0.11 14.73
CA PHE A 764 16.83 -0.46 15.73
C PHE A 764 17.48 -1.61 16.53
N GLY A 765 18.72 -2.00 16.22
CA GLY A 765 19.46 -3.04 16.95
C GLY A 765 19.07 -4.48 16.58
N ASP A 766 18.18 -4.65 15.61
CA ASP A 766 17.72 -5.94 15.07
C ASP A 766 18.18 -6.19 13.61
N GLY A 767 19.02 -5.30 13.07
CA GLY A 767 19.49 -5.31 11.68
C GLY A 767 18.71 -4.38 10.74
N ASN A 768 17.56 -3.85 11.18
CA ASN A 768 16.78 -2.88 10.40
C ASN A 768 17.18 -1.42 10.71
N ASN A 769 16.91 -0.54 9.75
CA ASN A 769 17.25 0.87 9.82
C ASN A 769 16.16 1.74 9.17
N SER A 770 16.21 3.05 9.44
CA SER A 770 15.32 4.03 8.82
C SER A 770 16.01 5.39 8.71
N SER A 771 15.60 6.19 7.72
CA SER A 771 16.03 7.58 7.55
C SER A 771 14.93 8.61 7.78
N THR A 772 13.73 8.17 8.18
CA THR A 772 12.62 9.07 8.52
C THR A 772 12.92 9.79 9.85
N GLN A 773 12.47 11.04 9.99
CA GLN A 773 12.72 11.84 11.20
C GLN A 773 12.20 11.15 12.47
N SER A 774 10.94 10.71 12.46
CA SER A 774 10.32 9.94 13.55
C SER A 774 9.68 8.68 12.97
N PRO A 775 10.43 7.58 12.82
CA PRO A 775 9.92 6.35 12.23
C PRO A 775 9.09 5.55 13.22
N SER A 776 8.28 4.65 12.69
CA SER A 776 7.74 3.53 13.46
C SER A 776 8.47 2.23 13.09
N HIS A 777 8.61 1.32 14.06
CA HIS A 777 9.21 0.00 13.83
C HIS A 777 8.53 -1.07 14.69
N THR A 778 8.49 -2.31 14.18
CA THR A 778 7.95 -3.49 14.86
C THR A 778 9.03 -4.56 14.95
N TYR A 779 9.11 -5.24 16.10
CA TYR A 779 10.11 -6.28 16.34
C TYR A 779 9.50 -7.67 16.23
N ASN A 780 10.24 -8.60 15.60
CA ASN A 780 9.80 -9.98 15.37
C ASN A 780 10.14 -10.93 16.53
N SER A 781 10.87 -10.47 17.54
CA SER A 781 11.27 -11.28 18.69
C SER A 781 11.31 -10.42 19.96
N PRO A 782 10.95 -10.99 21.12
CA PRO A 782 11.04 -10.24 22.38
C PRO A 782 12.50 -10.09 22.78
N GLY A 783 12.82 -9.02 23.50
CA GLY A 783 14.17 -8.72 23.93
C GLY A 783 14.40 -7.24 24.20
N THR A 784 15.58 -6.91 24.71
CA THR A 784 16.03 -5.53 24.87
C THR A 784 16.96 -5.17 23.71
N TYR A 785 16.53 -4.21 22.91
CA TYR A 785 17.26 -3.72 21.75
C TYR A 785 17.96 -2.42 22.09
N THR A 786 19.24 -2.31 21.70
CA THR A 786 19.99 -1.06 21.84
C THR A 786 19.76 -0.23 20.60
N VAL A 787 18.85 0.73 20.69
CA VAL A 787 18.47 1.59 19.55
C VAL A 787 19.40 2.79 19.51
N SER A 788 19.96 3.08 18.33
CA SER A 788 20.78 4.26 18.11
C SER A 788 20.15 5.20 17.10
N LEU A 789 20.15 6.49 17.43
CA LEU A 789 19.83 7.57 16.51
C LEU A 789 21.12 8.34 16.21
N THR A 790 21.49 8.35 14.93
CA THR A 790 22.54 9.24 14.40
C THR A 790 21.86 10.39 13.67
N VAL A 791 22.14 11.63 14.06
CA VAL A 791 21.65 12.83 13.38
C VAL A 791 22.80 13.63 12.79
N GLN A 792 22.53 14.30 11.69
CA GLN A 792 23.49 15.18 11.02
C GLN A 792 22.87 16.55 10.76
N THR A 793 23.60 17.62 11.02
CA THR A 793 23.21 18.99 10.60
C THR A 793 23.49 19.20 9.11
N SER A 794 22.95 20.29 8.54
CA SER A 794 23.23 20.69 7.14
C SER A 794 24.72 20.92 6.87
N ASN A 795 25.49 21.24 7.90
CA ASN A 795 26.93 21.52 7.82
C ASN A 795 27.78 20.27 8.11
N GLY A 796 27.15 19.09 8.21
CA GLY A 796 27.82 17.81 8.31
C GLY A 796 28.14 17.33 9.73
N CYS A 797 27.74 18.06 10.78
CA CYS A 797 28.02 17.68 12.16
C CYS A 797 27.16 16.52 12.62
N VAL A 798 27.81 15.43 13.03
CA VAL A 798 27.16 14.19 13.43
C VAL A 798 27.12 14.08 14.95
N SER A 799 25.97 13.68 15.48
CA SER A 799 25.82 13.23 16.87
C SER A 799 25.10 11.90 16.90
N ILE A 800 25.48 11.04 17.84
CA ILE A 800 24.82 9.75 18.09
C ILE A 800 24.32 9.69 19.52
N THR A 801 23.15 9.11 19.72
CA THR A 801 22.62 8.74 21.04
C THR A 801 22.10 7.32 21.00
N THR A 802 22.17 6.62 22.14
CA THR A 802 21.74 5.22 22.27
C THR A 802 20.87 5.06 23.51
N ASN A 803 19.67 4.50 23.34
CA ASN A 803 18.79 4.15 24.46
C ASN A 803 18.29 2.70 24.31
N PRO A 804 18.19 1.93 25.41
CA PRO A 804 17.58 0.60 25.38
C PRO A 804 16.06 0.70 25.22
N VAL A 805 15.49 -0.13 24.36
CA VAL A 805 14.04 -0.32 24.22
C VAL A 805 13.73 -1.79 24.43
N THR A 806 12.78 -2.08 25.33
CA THR A 806 12.40 -3.46 25.67
C THR A 806 11.08 -3.83 25.00
N VAL A 807 11.11 -4.94 24.28
CA VAL A 807 9.95 -5.57 23.66
C VAL A 807 9.60 -6.81 24.48
N TYR A 808 8.47 -6.76 25.18
CA TYR A 808 8.03 -7.85 26.05
C TYR A 808 7.43 -9.00 25.24
N ALA A 809 7.64 -10.23 25.69
CA ALA A 809 6.93 -11.39 25.15
C ALA A 809 5.45 -11.34 25.52
N LEU A 810 4.57 -11.90 24.68
CA LEU A 810 3.17 -12.09 25.07
C LEU A 810 3.08 -13.13 26.21
N PRO A 811 2.14 -12.98 27.15
CA PRO A 811 1.91 -13.99 28.18
C PRO A 811 1.37 -15.27 27.56
N ASN A 812 1.81 -16.42 28.08
CA ASN A 812 1.25 -17.71 27.68
C ASN A 812 -0.07 -17.97 28.44
N ILE A 813 -1.18 -17.47 27.90
CA ILE A 813 -2.50 -17.62 28.51
C ILE A 813 -3.05 -19.02 28.25
N GLN A 814 -3.52 -19.67 29.32
CA GLN A 814 -4.11 -21.01 29.26
C GLN A 814 -5.51 -20.97 29.86
N ALA A 815 -6.54 -21.21 29.04
CA ALA A 815 -7.95 -21.26 29.46
C ALA A 815 -8.32 -22.52 30.28
N GLY A 816 -7.41 -23.50 30.34
CA GLY A 816 -7.68 -24.82 30.91
C GLY A 816 -8.15 -25.82 29.85
N SER A 817 -8.12 -27.12 30.19
CA SER A 817 -8.52 -28.18 29.26
C SER A 817 -10.05 -28.20 29.03
N PRO A 818 -10.52 -28.65 27.85
CA PRO A 818 -11.94 -28.86 27.61
C PRO A 818 -12.57 -29.81 28.64
N VAL A 819 -13.82 -29.55 29.04
CA VAL A 819 -14.53 -30.36 30.04
C VAL A 819 -15.90 -30.77 29.48
N THR A 820 -16.30 -32.02 29.73
CA THR A 820 -17.63 -32.54 29.40
C THR A 820 -18.46 -32.69 30.66
N ILE A 821 -19.68 -32.14 30.65
CA ILE A 821 -20.65 -32.20 31.76
C ILE A 821 -22.04 -32.65 31.27
N CYS A 822 -22.86 -33.17 32.17
CA CYS A 822 -24.28 -33.43 31.89
C CYS A 822 -25.10 -32.15 32.05
N LEU A 823 -26.21 -32.05 31.31
CA LEU A 823 -27.17 -30.96 31.48
C LEU A 823 -27.57 -30.80 32.96
N GLY A 824 -27.41 -29.59 33.50
CA GLY A 824 -27.69 -29.27 34.90
C GLY A 824 -26.52 -29.44 35.88
N GLN A 825 -25.39 -30.01 35.45
CA GLN A 825 -24.15 -30.01 36.25
C GLN A 825 -23.39 -28.68 36.09
N SER A 826 -22.44 -28.44 37.01
CA SER A 826 -21.56 -27.28 36.96
C SER A 826 -20.07 -27.66 37.00
N THR A 827 -19.24 -26.76 36.47
CA THR A 827 -17.77 -26.86 36.51
C THR A 827 -17.17 -25.47 36.72
N SER A 828 -15.86 -25.37 36.99
CA SER A 828 -15.17 -24.08 37.14
C SER A 828 -14.08 -23.92 36.09
N LEU A 829 -14.00 -22.73 35.49
CA LEU A 829 -12.92 -22.37 34.56
C LEU A 829 -11.83 -21.56 35.27
N ASN A 830 -10.58 -22.00 35.17
CA ASN A 830 -9.43 -21.35 35.80
C ASN A 830 -8.36 -21.05 34.74
N ALA A 831 -8.30 -19.80 34.30
CA ALA A 831 -7.23 -19.32 33.45
C ALA A 831 -5.94 -19.12 34.25
N THR A 832 -4.80 -19.40 33.61
CA THR A 832 -3.44 -19.19 34.13
C THR A 832 -2.58 -18.44 33.11
N GLY A 833 -1.41 -17.94 33.54
CA GLY A 833 -0.42 -17.29 32.66
C GLY A 833 -0.49 -15.76 32.57
N GLY A 834 -1.41 -15.10 33.28
CA GLY A 834 -1.56 -13.65 33.34
C GLY A 834 -1.79 -13.18 34.78
N THR A 835 -1.82 -11.87 35.00
CA THR A 835 -2.16 -11.23 36.28
C THR A 835 -3.64 -10.83 36.37
N SER A 836 -4.33 -10.68 35.24
CA SER A 836 -5.78 -10.42 35.17
C SER A 836 -6.41 -11.14 33.98
N TYR A 837 -7.71 -11.42 34.06
CA TYR A 837 -8.43 -12.23 33.08
C TYR A 837 -9.80 -11.64 32.76
N ILE A 838 -10.15 -11.63 31.48
CA ILE A 838 -11.47 -11.25 30.97
C ILE A 838 -12.01 -12.42 30.16
N TRP A 839 -13.08 -13.03 30.64
CA TRP A 839 -13.75 -14.15 29.97
C TRP A 839 -14.88 -13.68 29.05
N ILE A 840 -15.12 -14.44 27.99
CA ILE A 840 -16.21 -14.29 27.03
C ILE A 840 -16.81 -15.68 26.77
N PRO A 841 -18.10 -15.94 27.08
CA PRO A 841 -19.03 -15.07 27.81
C PRO A 841 -18.52 -14.64 29.19
N SER A 842 -18.96 -13.48 29.68
CA SER A 842 -18.42 -12.85 30.89
C SER A 842 -18.66 -13.65 32.17
N ILE A 843 -17.57 -14.16 32.75
CA ILE A 843 -17.51 -14.85 34.05
C ILE A 843 -16.26 -14.41 34.82
N SER A 844 -16.25 -14.64 36.13
CA SER A 844 -15.04 -14.44 36.95
C SER A 844 -14.13 -15.67 36.88
N ASN A 845 -12.81 -15.46 36.97
CA ASN A 845 -11.86 -16.57 36.98
C ASN A 845 -12.07 -17.45 38.23
N GLY A 846 -12.21 -18.76 38.04
CA GLY A 846 -12.55 -19.73 39.09
C GLY A 846 -14.03 -19.80 39.47
N GLN A 847 -14.90 -19.06 38.78
CA GLN A 847 -16.34 -19.11 39.01
C GLN A 847 -16.92 -20.46 38.56
N SER A 848 -17.87 -20.99 39.35
CA SER A 848 -18.68 -22.14 38.94
C SER A 848 -19.72 -21.73 37.89
N ILE A 849 -19.76 -22.44 36.77
CA ILE A 849 -20.61 -22.22 35.61
C ILE A 849 -21.41 -23.49 35.28
N SER A 850 -22.64 -23.31 34.81
CA SER A 850 -23.56 -24.39 34.42
C SER A 850 -24.25 -24.05 33.09
N PRO A 851 -23.53 -24.09 31.95
CA PRO A 851 -24.12 -23.81 30.65
C PRO A 851 -25.20 -24.84 30.29
N ASN A 852 -26.26 -24.39 29.60
CA ASN A 852 -27.38 -25.24 29.17
C ASN A 852 -27.15 -25.90 27.80
N GLN A 853 -26.11 -25.47 27.07
CA GLN A 853 -25.69 -26.00 25.79
C GLN A 853 -24.16 -25.92 25.66
N THR A 854 -23.59 -26.70 24.75
CA THR A 854 -22.14 -26.66 24.47
C THR A 854 -21.71 -25.23 24.13
N THR A 855 -20.80 -24.69 24.94
CA THR A 855 -20.38 -23.29 24.88
C THR A 855 -18.87 -23.20 24.85
N ASN A 856 -18.32 -22.44 23.91
CA ASN A 856 -16.89 -22.11 23.86
C ASN A 856 -16.64 -20.85 24.69
N TYR A 857 -15.70 -20.92 25.63
CA TYR A 857 -15.27 -19.80 26.47
C TYR A 857 -13.90 -19.34 26.03
N SER A 858 -13.78 -18.06 25.70
CA SER A 858 -12.52 -17.39 25.41
C SER A 858 -12.08 -16.56 26.61
N VAL A 859 -10.79 -16.54 26.92
CA VAL A 859 -10.19 -15.69 27.94
C VAL A 859 -9.11 -14.83 27.34
N ILE A 860 -9.13 -13.54 27.64
CA ILE A 860 -8.04 -12.61 27.38
C ILE A 860 -7.33 -12.41 28.72
N GLY A 861 -6.05 -12.77 28.79
CA GLY A 861 -5.22 -12.57 29.97
C GLY A 861 -4.24 -11.42 29.76
N THR A 862 -3.97 -10.64 30.81
CA THR A 862 -2.99 -9.55 30.80
C THR A 862 -1.91 -9.78 31.83
N ASP A 863 -0.64 -9.63 31.47
CA ASP A 863 0.51 -9.80 32.37
C ASP A 863 0.86 -8.50 33.15
N ALA A 864 1.92 -8.57 33.96
CA ALA A 864 2.39 -7.43 34.75
C ALA A 864 2.96 -6.27 33.92
N ASN A 865 3.33 -6.52 32.66
CA ASN A 865 3.84 -5.50 31.72
C ASN A 865 2.71 -4.89 30.87
N GLY A 866 1.47 -5.35 31.03
CA GLY A 866 0.31 -4.90 30.26
C GLY A 866 0.10 -5.65 28.94
N CYS A 867 0.89 -6.68 28.65
CA CYS A 867 0.77 -7.48 27.42
C CYS A 867 -0.39 -8.46 27.50
N GLN A 868 -1.10 -8.62 26.38
CA GLN A 868 -2.31 -9.42 26.30
C GLN A 868 -2.16 -10.56 25.31
N ASP A 869 -2.69 -11.72 25.68
CA ASP A 869 -2.90 -12.84 24.78
C ASP A 869 -4.23 -13.52 25.13
N SER A 870 -4.70 -14.40 24.25
CA SER A 870 -5.97 -15.08 24.40
C SER A 870 -5.85 -16.59 24.29
N SER A 871 -6.76 -17.28 24.98
CA SER A 871 -6.89 -18.73 24.93
C SER A 871 -8.38 -19.08 24.97
N SER A 872 -8.75 -20.28 24.55
CA SER A 872 -10.14 -20.72 24.61
C SER A 872 -10.26 -22.16 25.04
N THR A 873 -11.41 -22.50 25.62
CA THR A 873 -11.74 -23.85 26.04
C THR A 873 -13.24 -24.10 25.90
N THR A 874 -13.60 -25.32 25.53
CA THR A 874 -14.99 -25.70 25.26
C THR A 874 -15.55 -26.48 26.44
N ILE A 875 -16.73 -26.08 26.91
CA ILE A 875 -17.54 -26.88 27.81
C ILE A 875 -18.60 -27.60 26.99
N THR A 876 -18.48 -28.91 26.87
CA THR A 876 -19.45 -29.76 26.16
C THR A 876 -20.56 -30.19 27.12
N VAL A 877 -21.81 -29.84 26.79
CA VAL A 877 -22.99 -30.21 27.59
C VAL A 877 -23.71 -31.34 26.88
N LEU A 878 -23.76 -32.51 27.51
CA LEU A 878 -24.48 -33.68 26.98
C LEU A 878 -25.91 -33.73 27.55
N PRO A 879 -26.91 -34.13 26.74
CA PRO A 879 -28.25 -34.42 27.25
C PRO A 879 -28.18 -35.59 28.23
N ILE A 880 -29.03 -35.56 29.26
CA ILE A 880 -29.20 -36.71 30.17
C ILE A 880 -29.93 -37.81 29.37
N PRO A 881 -29.43 -39.07 29.38
CA PRO A 881 -30.20 -40.22 28.93
C PRO A 881 -31.57 -40.26 29.62
N VAL A 882 -32.59 -40.72 28.93
CA VAL A 882 -33.88 -41.04 29.56
C VAL A 882 -34.05 -42.53 29.44
N ALA A 883 -33.88 -43.25 30.55
CA ALA A 883 -34.05 -44.69 30.58
C ALA A 883 -35.55 -45.01 30.44
N SER A 884 -35.88 -45.95 29.57
CA SER A 884 -37.27 -46.39 29.39
C SER A 884 -37.30 -47.79 28.77
N PHE A 885 -38.09 -48.69 29.34
CA PHE A 885 -38.35 -49.99 28.71
C PHE A 885 -39.68 -50.63 29.12
N GLY A 886 -40.31 -51.33 28.16
CA GLY A 886 -41.46 -52.21 28.41
C GLY A 886 -42.73 -51.53 28.93
N SER A 887 -43.77 -52.33 29.19
CA SER A 887 -45.00 -51.92 29.87
C SER A 887 -45.09 -52.63 31.22
N ASP A 888 -45.68 -51.97 32.22
CA ASP A 888 -45.86 -52.54 33.55
C ASP A 888 -46.79 -53.76 33.52
N LEU A 889 -46.28 -54.88 34.07
CA LEU A 889 -46.94 -56.16 34.32
C LEU A 889 -47.01 -57.17 33.15
N ILE A 890 -46.08 -58.12 33.16
CA ILE A 890 -46.16 -59.41 32.44
C ILE A 890 -46.48 -60.50 33.46
N THR A 891 -47.57 -61.25 33.25
CA THR A 891 -47.91 -62.45 34.05
C THR A 891 -47.79 -63.72 33.23
N GLY A 892 -47.10 -64.73 33.77
CA GLY A 892 -46.95 -66.04 33.14
C GLY A 892 -46.62 -67.14 34.15
N PRO A 893 -46.77 -68.43 33.76
CA PRO A 893 -46.39 -69.57 34.60
C PRO A 893 -44.87 -69.66 34.82
N PRO A 894 -44.39 -70.39 35.85
CA PRO A 894 -42.97 -70.67 36.03
C PRO A 894 -42.32 -71.22 34.75
N GLY A 895 -41.20 -70.62 34.33
CA GLY A 895 -40.53 -70.92 33.07
C GLY A 895 -40.88 -70.00 31.90
N SER A 896 -41.76 -69.01 32.09
CA SER A 896 -42.01 -67.97 31.08
C SER A 896 -40.76 -67.14 30.78
N THR A 897 -40.58 -66.81 29.50
CA THR A 897 -39.57 -65.86 29.01
C THR A 897 -40.24 -64.54 28.71
N ALA A 898 -39.79 -63.46 29.35
CA ALA A 898 -40.21 -62.10 29.05
C ALA A 898 -39.23 -61.45 28.08
N THR A 899 -39.76 -60.64 27.16
CA THR A 899 -38.98 -59.81 26.23
C THR A 899 -39.12 -58.35 26.64
N PHE A 900 -37.99 -57.69 26.85
CA PHE A 900 -37.89 -56.27 27.15
C PHE A 900 -37.47 -55.54 25.89
N LEU A 901 -38.21 -54.50 25.53
CA LEU A 901 -37.85 -53.60 24.44
C LEU A 901 -37.35 -52.29 25.06
N ASN A 902 -36.12 -51.92 24.72
CA ASN A 902 -35.50 -50.68 25.14
C ASN A 902 -36.03 -49.52 24.30
N SER A 903 -36.64 -48.53 24.95
CA SER A 903 -37.11 -47.28 24.37
C SER A 903 -36.35 -46.06 24.91
N SER A 904 -35.18 -46.28 25.51
CA SER A 904 -34.39 -45.22 26.13
C SER A 904 -33.92 -44.19 25.10
N LEU A 905 -34.01 -42.90 25.44
CA LEU A 905 -33.51 -41.79 24.62
C LEU A 905 -32.11 -41.37 25.10
N ASN A 906 -31.26 -40.91 24.18
CA ASN A 906 -29.92 -40.35 24.46
C ASN A 906 -28.93 -41.29 25.19
N GLY A 907 -29.27 -42.54 25.48
CA GLY A 907 -28.33 -43.57 25.98
C GLY A 907 -27.61 -44.26 24.82
N LEU A 908 -26.32 -44.55 25.00
CA LEU A 908 -25.47 -45.28 24.04
C LEU A 908 -25.30 -46.75 24.42
N THR A 909 -25.24 -47.03 25.72
CA THR A 909 -25.08 -48.37 26.29
C THR A 909 -26.06 -48.58 27.41
N TYR A 910 -26.44 -49.85 27.60
CA TYR A 910 -27.54 -50.23 28.47
C TYR A 910 -27.13 -51.36 29.40
N ASN A 911 -27.40 -51.18 30.68
CA ASN A 911 -27.12 -52.14 31.74
C ASN A 911 -28.45 -52.66 32.31
N TRP A 912 -28.65 -53.96 32.21
CA TRP A 912 -29.85 -54.65 32.64
C TRP A 912 -29.59 -55.47 33.90
N ASP A 913 -30.49 -55.36 34.86
CA ASP A 913 -30.66 -56.31 35.97
C ASP A 913 -32.08 -56.86 35.88
N PHE A 914 -32.21 -58.18 35.68
CA PHE A 914 -33.52 -58.83 35.51
C PHE A 914 -34.15 -59.24 36.84
N GLY A 915 -33.52 -58.95 37.99
CA GLY A 915 -34.07 -59.25 39.32
C GLY A 915 -34.12 -60.73 39.69
N ASN A 916 -33.79 -61.63 38.76
CA ASN A 916 -33.66 -63.09 38.97
C ASN A 916 -32.20 -63.54 39.12
N GLY A 917 -31.26 -62.60 39.30
CA GLY A 917 -29.82 -62.84 39.38
C GLY A 917 -29.09 -62.82 38.04
N ALA A 918 -29.81 -62.70 36.91
CA ALA A 918 -29.19 -62.44 35.62
C ALA A 918 -29.04 -60.94 35.37
N THR A 919 -27.87 -60.54 34.84
CA THR A 919 -27.56 -59.17 34.46
C THR A 919 -26.95 -59.13 33.06
N ASN A 920 -27.09 -58.01 32.36
CA ASN A 920 -26.39 -57.76 31.10
C ASN A 920 -25.82 -56.32 31.11
N THR A 921 -24.51 -56.19 31.32
CA THR A 921 -23.88 -54.91 31.69
C THR A 921 -23.28 -54.10 30.54
N THR A 922 -23.43 -54.53 29.28
CA THR A 922 -22.92 -53.80 28.09
C THR A 922 -23.76 -54.12 26.84
N SER A 923 -25.09 -54.01 26.94
CA SER A 923 -25.96 -54.21 25.78
C SER A 923 -26.03 -52.94 24.94
N THR A 924 -25.84 -53.06 23.61
CA THR A 924 -26.28 -52.06 22.62
C THR A 924 -27.57 -52.49 21.91
N LEU A 925 -28.08 -53.67 22.26
CA LEU A 925 -29.27 -54.24 21.63
C LEU A 925 -30.53 -53.58 22.19
N ASN A 926 -31.45 -53.29 21.27
CA ASN A 926 -32.74 -52.67 21.59
C ASN A 926 -33.74 -53.66 22.20
N SER A 927 -33.41 -54.95 22.29
CA SER A 927 -34.27 -55.95 22.91
C SER A 927 -33.46 -56.99 23.69
N GLN A 928 -33.98 -57.38 24.85
CA GLN A 928 -33.40 -58.39 25.73
C GLN A 928 -34.47 -59.37 26.19
N THR A 929 -34.05 -60.59 26.55
CA THR A 929 -34.96 -61.61 27.08
C THR A 929 -34.43 -62.19 28.39
N ALA A 930 -35.34 -62.52 29.30
CA ALA A 930 -35.02 -63.22 30.54
C ALA A 930 -36.10 -64.24 30.88
N THR A 931 -35.69 -65.40 31.38
CA THR A 931 -36.58 -66.50 31.79
C THR A 931 -36.69 -66.55 33.31
N TYR A 932 -37.92 -66.72 33.82
CA TYR A 932 -38.21 -66.69 35.26
C TYR A 932 -38.69 -68.08 35.75
N PRO A 933 -37.81 -68.88 36.38
CA PRO A 933 -38.10 -70.28 36.68
C PRO A 933 -38.94 -70.49 37.95
N LEU A 934 -39.07 -69.48 38.81
CA LEU A 934 -39.76 -69.58 40.10
C LEU A 934 -40.92 -68.58 40.17
N ILE A 935 -41.95 -68.91 40.96
CA ILE A 935 -43.01 -67.97 41.33
C ILE A 935 -42.42 -66.80 42.13
N GLY A 936 -42.92 -65.60 41.91
CA GLY A 936 -42.45 -64.41 42.60
C GLY A 936 -42.64 -63.12 41.82
N THR A 937 -42.37 -62.01 42.49
CA THR A 937 -42.30 -60.68 41.88
C THR A 937 -40.84 -60.30 41.71
N TYR A 938 -40.45 -59.96 40.48
CA TYR A 938 -39.10 -59.57 40.10
C TYR A 938 -39.08 -58.09 39.71
N ASN A 939 -38.10 -57.35 40.22
CA ASN A 939 -37.87 -55.95 39.86
C ASN A 939 -36.79 -55.91 38.78
N VAL A 940 -37.18 -55.58 37.55
CA VAL A 940 -36.25 -55.40 36.44
C VAL A 940 -35.80 -53.96 36.40
N VAL A 941 -34.50 -53.72 36.23
CA VAL A 941 -33.90 -52.39 36.20
C VAL A 941 -33.10 -52.23 34.92
N LEU A 942 -33.31 -51.10 34.24
CA LEU A 942 -32.52 -50.66 33.10
C LEU A 942 -31.79 -49.38 33.48
N GLN A 943 -30.47 -49.38 33.37
CA GLN A 943 -29.67 -48.16 33.40
C GLN A 943 -29.20 -47.82 31.98
N ALA A 944 -29.61 -46.67 31.46
CA ALA A 944 -29.12 -46.13 30.19
C ALA A 944 -27.99 -45.13 30.46
N THR A 945 -26.87 -45.26 29.75
CA THR A 945 -25.73 -44.33 29.87
C THR A 945 -25.19 -43.92 28.51
N ASN A 946 -24.75 -42.67 28.39
CA ASN A 946 -24.01 -42.15 27.23
C ASN A 946 -22.49 -42.11 27.48
N GLY A 947 -22.02 -42.78 28.53
CA GLY A 947 -20.62 -42.81 28.95
C GLY A 947 -20.24 -41.74 29.99
N TYR A 948 -21.04 -40.67 30.11
CA TYR A 948 -20.82 -39.58 31.08
C TYR A 948 -22.00 -39.39 32.01
N CYS A 949 -23.21 -39.50 31.47
CA CYS A 949 -24.49 -39.31 32.14
C CYS A 949 -25.24 -40.64 32.15
N SER A 950 -26.02 -40.91 33.20
CA SER A 950 -26.86 -42.09 33.27
C SER A 950 -28.22 -41.79 33.89
N ASP A 951 -29.22 -42.54 33.45
CA ASP A 951 -30.56 -42.56 34.02
C ASP A 951 -31.03 -44.00 34.21
N VAL A 952 -32.02 -44.21 35.08
CA VAL A 952 -32.51 -45.54 35.48
C VAL A 952 -34.03 -45.61 35.40
N ASP A 953 -34.53 -46.70 34.81
CA ASP A 953 -35.93 -47.08 34.80
C ASP A 953 -36.12 -48.47 35.44
N SER A 954 -37.30 -48.77 35.96
CA SER A 954 -37.60 -50.07 36.57
C SER A 954 -39.04 -50.52 36.36
N VAL A 955 -39.22 -51.80 36.05
CA VAL A 955 -40.53 -52.44 35.82
C VAL A 955 -40.66 -53.70 36.67
N GLN A 956 -41.86 -53.95 37.20
CA GLN A 956 -42.17 -55.17 37.96
C GLN A 956 -42.82 -56.27 37.12
N ILE A 957 -42.37 -57.52 37.34
CA ILE A 957 -42.91 -58.73 36.69
C ILE A 957 -43.40 -59.69 37.77
N THR A 958 -44.57 -60.29 37.57
CA THR A 958 -45.13 -61.26 38.53
C THR A 958 -45.37 -62.61 37.86
N ILE A 959 -44.68 -63.65 38.34
CA ILE A 959 -44.84 -65.04 37.90
C ILE A 959 -45.76 -65.76 38.89
N ILE A 960 -46.90 -66.25 38.40
CA ILE A 960 -47.94 -66.93 39.20
C ILE A 960 -48.31 -68.28 38.57
N VAL A 961 -48.89 -69.18 39.37
CA VAL A 961 -49.49 -70.43 38.87
C VAL A 961 -51.01 -70.22 38.74
N PRO A 962 -51.63 -70.47 37.56
CA PRO A 962 -53.08 -70.50 37.44
C PRO A 962 -53.64 -71.70 38.22
N THR A 963 -54.61 -71.47 39.11
CA THR A 963 -55.23 -72.51 39.94
C THR A 963 -56.36 -73.25 39.20
N LEU A 964 -56.48 -74.56 39.39
CA LEU A 964 -57.61 -75.38 38.91
C LEU A 964 -58.88 -75.03 39.69
N GLU A 965 -59.86 -74.45 39.01
CA GLU A 965 -61.19 -74.18 39.57
C GLU A 965 -62.20 -75.23 39.08
N LEU A 966 -63.07 -75.68 40.00
CA LEU A 966 -64.06 -76.72 39.75
C LEU A 966 -65.40 -76.32 40.40
N PHE A 967 -66.46 -76.36 39.61
CA PHE A 967 -67.84 -76.19 40.07
C PHE A 967 -68.67 -77.43 39.73
N VAL A 968 -69.37 -77.98 40.73
CA VAL A 968 -70.25 -79.13 40.56
C VAL A 968 -71.66 -78.80 41.06
N PRO A 969 -72.66 -78.69 40.18
CA PRO A 969 -74.05 -78.48 40.58
C PRO A 969 -74.59 -79.65 41.40
N ASN A 970 -75.46 -79.37 42.37
CA ASN A 970 -76.11 -80.37 43.22
C ASN A 970 -77.56 -80.70 42.79
N VAL A 971 -78.09 -80.01 41.78
CA VAL A 971 -79.43 -80.24 41.21
C VAL A 971 -79.47 -79.80 39.75
N PHE A 972 -80.26 -80.47 38.94
CA PHE A 972 -80.65 -79.98 37.61
C PHE A 972 -82.06 -80.45 37.25
N THR A 973 -82.72 -79.70 36.36
CA THR A 973 -84.15 -79.82 36.01
C THR A 973 -84.28 -80.00 34.52
N VAL A 974 -84.82 -81.14 34.08
CA VAL A 974 -85.04 -81.41 32.65
C VAL A 974 -86.48 -81.05 32.29
N ASN A 975 -86.70 -79.77 31.95
CA ASN A 975 -88.01 -79.19 31.60
C ASN A 975 -88.01 -78.49 30.21
N ASN A 976 -86.91 -78.60 29.45
CA ASN A 976 -86.67 -77.98 28.14
C ASN A 976 -86.74 -76.45 28.10
N ASP A 977 -86.58 -75.76 29.23
CA ASP A 977 -86.53 -74.28 29.28
C ASP A 977 -85.16 -73.68 28.89
N SER A 978 -84.24 -74.51 28.40
CA SER A 978 -82.83 -74.21 28.08
C SER A 978 -81.93 -73.81 29.27
N ILE A 979 -82.45 -73.83 30.51
CA ILE A 979 -81.74 -73.51 31.75
C ILE A 979 -81.60 -74.79 32.60
N ASN A 980 -80.38 -75.13 33.04
CA ASN A 980 -80.14 -76.31 33.90
C ASN A 980 -80.75 -77.63 33.38
N ASN A 981 -80.91 -77.78 32.05
CA ASN A 981 -81.45 -78.98 31.41
C ASN A 981 -80.42 -80.10 31.24
N VAL A 982 -79.16 -79.82 31.55
CA VAL A 982 -78.07 -80.78 31.55
C VAL A 982 -77.25 -80.61 32.83
N TRP A 983 -76.65 -81.70 33.30
CA TRP A 983 -75.76 -81.71 34.45
C TRP A 983 -74.32 -81.96 34.01
N SER A 984 -73.36 -81.19 34.52
CA SER A 984 -71.95 -81.33 34.17
C SER A 984 -71.07 -80.88 35.33
N VAL A 985 -69.87 -81.45 35.41
CA VAL A 985 -68.78 -80.94 36.25
C VAL A 985 -68.05 -79.88 35.43
N GLN A 986 -68.15 -78.61 35.86
CA GLN A 986 -67.54 -77.48 35.18
C GLN A 986 -66.14 -77.21 35.73
N THR A 987 -65.17 -77.04 34.84
CA THR A 987 -63.75 -76.87 35.16
C THR A 987 -63.15 -75.73 34.35
N ILE A 988 -62.23 -74.99 34.98
CA ILE A 988 -61.36 -73.98 34.35
C ILE A 988 -59.92 -74.41 34.63
N ASN A 989 -59.06 -74.42 33.60
CA ASN A 989 -57.65 -74.88 33.68
C ASN A 989 -57.47 -76.40 33.90
N ALA A 990 -58.40 -77.24 33.39
CA ALA A 990 -58.24 -78.69 33.34
C ALA A 990 -57.66 -79.15 31.98
N SER A 991 -56.79 -80.16 31.99
CA SER A 991 -56.27 -80.84 30.80
C SER A 991 -57.05 -82.10 30.43
N SER A 992 -57.69 -82.75 31.42
CA SER A 992 -58.62 -83.86 31.19
C SER A 992 -59.66 -83.96 32.30
N SER A 993 -60.81 -84.54 31.98
CA SER A 993 -61.89 -84.78 32.93
C SER A 993 -62.50 -86.15 32.67
N LYS A 994 -62.77 -86.89 33.74
CA LYS A 994 -63.54 -88.12 33.73
C LYS A 994 -64.58 -88.05 34.83
N VAL A 995 -65.85 -88.16 34.47
CA VAL A 995 -66.99 -88.12 35.39
C VAL A 995 -67.83 -89.37 35.19
N GLN A 996 -68.14 -90.07 36.28
CA GLN A 996 -68.98 -91.27 36.27
C GLN A 996 -70.23 -91.01 37.10
N ILE A 997 -71.41 -91.27 36.53
CA ILE A 997 -72.70 -91.06 37.19
C ILE A 997 -73.35 -92.41 37.49
N PHE A 998 -73.88 -92.57 38.70
CA PHE A 998 -74.46 -93.81 39.22
C PHE A 998 -75.89 -93.56 39.72
N ASN A 999 -76.76 -94.55 39.58
CA ASN A 999 -78.11 -94.50 40.15
C ASN A 999 -78.09 -94.83 41.66
N ARG A 1000 -79.26 -94.74 42.32
CA ARG A 1000 -79.40 -95.00 43.77
C ARG A 1000 -79.00 -96.41 44.23
N TRP A 1001 -78.84 -97.35 43.30
CA TRP A 1001 -78.43 -98.74 43.57
C TRP A 1001 -76.92 -98.95 43.35
N GLY A 1002 -76.18 -97.91 42.96
CA GLY A 1002 -74.74 -97.97 42.68
C GLY A 1002 -74.40 -98.48 41.28
N ASN A 1003 -75.40 -98.68 40.40
CA ASN A 1003 -75.14 -99.07 39.01
C ASN A 1003 -74.71 -97.84 38.20
N LEU A 1004 -73.67 -98.00 37.38
CA LEU A 1004 -73.22 -96.95 36.46
C LEU A 1004 -74.32 -96.65 35.44
N VAL A 1005 -74.65 -95.36 35.34
CA VAL A 1005 -75.66 -94.82 34.42
C VAL A 1005 -74.99 -94.35 33.14
N THR A 1006 -73.94 -93.53 33.29
CA THR A 1006 -73.16 -93.01 32.17
C THR A 1006 -71.76 -92.60 32.64
N GLU A 1007 -70.84 -92.47 31.69
CA GLU A 1007 -69.50 -91.92 31.89
C GLU A 1007 -69.26 -90.80 30.88
N LEU A 1008 -68.78 -89.66 31.38
CA LEU A 1008 -68.43 -88.47 30.63
C LEU A 1008 -66.91 -88.34 30.66
N ASN A 1009 -66.26 -88.31 29.50
CA ASN A 1009 -64.80 -88.37 29.34
C ASN A 1009 -64.22 -87.12 28.67
N GLN A 1010 -65.04 -86.11 28.38
CA GLN A 1010 -64.60 -84.80 27.88
C GLN A 1010 -64.74 -83.72 28.96
N ILE A 1011 -63.88 -82.70 28.87
CA ILE A 1011 -63.94 -81.53 29.76
C ILE A 1011 -65.30 -80.83 29.58
N ASN A 1012 -65.96 -80.53 30.70
CA ASN A 1012 -67.27 -79.87 30.75
C ASN A 1012 -68.37 -80.61 29.97
N GLU A 1013 -68.17 -81.89 29.68
CA GLU A 1013 -69.20 -82.75 29.10
C GLU A 1013 -70.40 -82.84 30.04
N SER A 1014 -71.59 -82.87 29.45
CA SER A 1014 -72.84 -82.78 30.16
C SER A 1014 -73.73 -83.99 29.91
N TRP A 1015 -74.55 -84.30 30.91
CA TRP A 1015 -75.53 -85.36 30.87
C TRP A 1015 -76.94 -84.76 30.85
N ASP A 1016 -77.74 -85.15 29.87
CA ASP A 1016 -79.12 -84.66 29.64
C ASP A 1016 -80.17 -85.40 30.49
N GLY A 1017 -79.74 -86.25 31.41
CA GLY A 1017 -80.64 -87.02 32.26
C GLY A 1017 -81.27 -88.23 31.56
N LYS A 1018 -80.73 -88.72 30.44
CA LYS A 1018 -81.20 -89.96 29.77
C LYS A 1018 -80.30 -91.16 30.04
N VAL A 1019 -80.89 -92.35 30.15
CA VAL A 1019 -80.19 -93.63 30.23
C VAL A 1019 -80.60 -94.48 29.03
N SER A 1020 -79.64 -94.84 28.19
CA SER A 1020 -79.88 -95.64 26.97
C SER A 1020 -81.00 -95.08 26.08
N GLY A 1021 -81.06 -93.74 25.95
CA GLY A 1021 -82.04 -93.02 25.14
C GLY A 1021 -83.42 -92.82 25.79
N SER A 1022 -83.67 -93.41 26.97
CA SER A 1022 -84.90 -93.21 27.75
C SER A 1022 -84.68 -92.25 28.91
N ASP A 1023 -85.72 -91.56 29.35
CA ASP A 1023 -85.62 -90.63 30.48
C ASP A 1023 -85.26 -91.35 31.79
N ALA A 1024 -84.21 -90.87 32.46
CA ALA A 1024 -83.84 -91.36 33.78
C ALA A 1024 -84.89 -90.93 34.82
N THR A 1025 -85.18 -91.81 35.78
CA THR A 1025 -86.16 -91.53 36.84
C THR A 1025 -85.74 -90.35 37.71
N SER A 1026 -86.66 -89.47 38.08
CA SER A 1026 -86.40 -88.42 39.07
C SER A 1026 -85.90 -89.01 40.39
N GLY A 1027 -84.93 -88.33 41.01
CA GLY A 1027 -84.33 -88.77 42.27
C GLY A 1027 -82.85 -88.42 42.38
N VAL A 1028 -82.20 -89.01 43.40
CA VAL A 1028 -80.79 -88.74 43.70
C VAL A 1028 -79.89 -89.68 42.89
N TYR A 1029 -78.89 -89.08 42.24
CA TYR A 1029 -77.81 -89.75 41.53
C TYR A 1029 -76.48 -89.42 42.21
N PHE A 1030 -75.53 -90.34 42.12
CA PHE A 1030 -74.20 -90.18 42.68
C PHE A 1030 -73.20 -89.98 41.56
N TYR A 1031 -72.14 -89.22 41.80
CA TYR A 1031 -71.07 -89.05 40.83
C TYR A 1031 -69.69 -89.22 41.47
N LYS A 1032 -68.74 -89.63 40.63
CA LYS A 1032 -67.31 -89.54 40.90
C LYS A 1032 -66.67 -88.74 39.78
N TYR A 1033 -65.73 -87.87 40.09
CA TYR A 1033 -64.91 -87.22 39.08
C TYR A 1033 -63.42 -87.40 39.37
N GLU A 1034 -62.66 -87.39 38.30
CA GLU A 1034 -61.21 -87.23 38.27
C GLU A 1034 -60.91 -86.17 37.21
N VAL A 1035 -60.37 -85.03 37.65
CA VAL A 1035 -60.01 -83.91 36.78
C VAL A 1035 -58.51 -83.70 36.93
N VAL A 1036 -57.80 -83.66 35.82
CA VAL A 1036 -56.35 -83.40 35.80
C VAL A 1036 -56.15 -81.95 35.40
N ASP A 1037 -55.36 -81.19 36.15
CA ASP A 1037 -55.01 -79.82 35.78
C ASP A 1037 -54.07 -79.77 34.56
N LEU A 1038 -53.76 -78.58 34.05
CA LEU A 1038 -52.81 -78.38 32.95
C LEU A 1038 -51.38 -78.89 33.25
N TYR A 1039 -51.06 -79.22 34.50
CA TYR A 1039 -49.74 -79.66 34.96
C TYR A 1039 -49.69 -81.15 35.28
N GLY A 1040 -50.76 -81.91 35.00
CA GLY A 1040 -50.80 -83.36 35.19
C GLY A 1040 -51.18 -83.79 36.61
N VAL A 1041 -51.57 -82.86 37.49
CA VAL A 1041 -52.00 -83.18 38.86
C VAL A 1041 -53.48 -83.56 38.87
N SER A 1042 -53.79 -84.76 39.34
CA SER A 1042 -55.15 -85.30 39.39
C SER A 1042 -55.88 -84.91 40.68
N LYS A 1043 -57.04 -84.26 40.54
CA LYS A 1043 -57.99 -83.97 41.61
C LYS A 1043 -59.21 -84.86 41.46
N LYS A 1044 -59.45 -85.70 42.47
CA LYS A 1044 -60.58 -86.63 42.50
C LYS A 1044 -61.60 -86.22 43.54
N GLY A 1045 -62.87 -86.41 43.24
CA GLY A 1045 -63.95 -86.16 44.18
C GLY A 1045 -65.18 -87.01 43.88
N HIS A 1046 -66.15 -86.94 44.77
CA HIS A 1046 -67.42 -87.63 44.61
C HIS A 1046 -68.52 -86.86 45.35
N GLY A 1047 -69.76 -87.11 44.96
CA GLY A 1047 -70.90 -86.46 45.57
C GLY A 1047 -72.21 -87.02 45.04
N HIS A 1048 -73.28 -86.27 45.24
CA HIS A 1048 -74.59 -86.57 44.70
C HIS A 1048 -75.24 -85.31 44.14
N PHE A 1049 -76.17 -85.50 43.22
CA PHE A 1049 -77.06 -84.44 42.75
C PHE A 1049 -78.47 -85.00 42.61
N THR A 1050 -79.46 -84.10 42.61
CA THR A 1050 -80.87 -84.46 42.41
C THR A 1050 -81.27 -84.15 40.97
N LEU A 1051 -81.82 -85.14 40.27
CA LEU A 1051 -82.51 -84.95 39.00
C LEU A 1051 -84.00 -84.74 39.29
N ILE A 1052 -84.53 -83.61 38.85
CA ILE A 1052 -85.95 -83.28 38.92
C ILE A 1052 -86.49 -83.26 37.47
N ARG A 1053 -87.66 -83.87 37.28
CA ARG A 1053 -88.43 -83.84 36.03
C ARG A 1053 -89.86 -83.46 36.38
N ASP A 1054 -90.43 -82.57 35.58
CA ASP A 1054 -91.83 -82.17 35.66
C ASP A 1054 -92.74 -83.12 34.88
#